data_AF-A0A061QUF0-F1
#
_entry.id   AF-A0A061QUF0-F1
#
_cell.length_a   1.000
_cell.length_b   1.000
_cell.length_c   1.000
_cell.angle_alpha   90.00
_cell.angle_beta   90.00
_cell.angle_gamma   90.00
#
_symmetry.space_group_name_H-M   'P 1'
#
loop_
_entity.id
_entity.type
_entity.pdbx_description
1 polymer ?
#
loop_
_entity_poly.entity_id
_entity_poly.type
_entity_poly.pdbx_seq_one_letter_code
_entity_poly.pdbx_strand_id
1 'polypeptide(L)'
;MSLLQTAVQNTEESVGTLLDSGGDRARLDMQEATVQQLRKLLTMARHNHSGFTEHPDVRRVEQRLKLEERQLSQMQATRHNQETATLERTTLERQRSSAIPSSLVQGPSGPQRVWVSSLKPEPVKQAPTPQRQTPRASYDGVHGRPGFKKVTSEKYSDRSLNLPLNRQRRASMTSAESSRMSTERSLPAKAQVITQFDPEFYGYPANTPQWRVNIARAKRTFHLAFIGARAFQFRLKLKNRPVSKLQRVSSFRVHIPVVLGDDLRKFCKQQSAVIAKHDKGMAAPAPAPAPRGPGGSSGRPAPFRPPPPSVRPPNSSRSGYSSSAASVRDELTPSEAAELDNISDIVSVSDFEIPKEAMKNLQMMQMFVNRGNTRWTEGRSWKCGKAFDVDTFERVGGLDYNHYKLSAVELLKEGKVAFQVLDSDIMMALRDGGQLPLWLQDPWDAVEESLGEARLPLGDHFMGLTYASRLLLNLHIAMDAIAGPASLSKLRVVLHIPGGYADAIVDRIVADGFYGFRPENVIFVPQASFGGYCVDPKTNTFYQVEGSMRDSPGSGESMRQLMFHGEGFHASRDGKRIALEETVLEHLKHLGVEWLRSMAIDDIIGSHSDAVVDVSSLAMTLRLQATHGTGIVLQAAEVDSVEAARSNGNVVLSEDISPNEQSPRLPKGSPDSISNYSVQQVMLEDLRSLSWTQRLKQLKQEADDSPGSSLLTSAGRFFSQVPVLQAVLSERGLFHVSLALQGPYLYPKLSMCDITTSRAARTAALVGKVPLSRSVLHRGPFAEDLLPRLCQQDKWPLFKRMVGKYASGTVTITTRTSTGYKRLPRTYVVVVTDNEVSRDAFDFFCGAFSGRMSQEDSIHIVSTVKERDEEGDRQALLETFKDDMINMFNVRRVVLTRNGKSLVSCLEEYVEQLRPDLVCFGSDGLLNPRENVLVLGSVGLTLVRQLPFPLLVVKPSRACQLRRNVEGISEPIRVMFQADPTAQQTLEYMTTMLDKGRGDSFWFAKPWGLDATGAETLSSKSTLGFFTEMCKDVGFHGFRKPLEGSAVSHITEAAEREHSHIIALHTGKSKSLNDSVRDILMKAMCAVLVHKI
;
A
#
# COMPACT_ATOMS: atom_id res chain seq x y z
N MET A 1 22.59 -19.57 32.80
CA MET A 1 24.04 -19.37 33.00
C MET A 1 24.85 -20.65 32.82
N SER A 2 24.65 -21.70 33.64
CA SER A 2 25.36 -22.99 33.47
C SER A 2 25.33 -23.51 32.03
N LEU A 3 24.14 -23.59 31.41
CA LEU A 3 23.97 -24.00 30.00
C LEU A 3 24.79 -23.15 29.00
N LEU A 4 25.08 -21.88 29.30
CA LEU A 4 25.92 -21.01 28.47
C LEU A 4 27.41 -21.31 28.66
N GLN A 5 27.85 -21.57 29.90
CA GLN A 5 29.21 -22.01 30.18
C GLN A 5 29.47 -23.40 29.57
N THR A 6 28.58 -24.37 29.78
CA THR A 6 28.67 -25.70 29.16
C THR A 6 28.65 -25.61 27.63
N ALA A 7 27.81 -24.74 27.03
CA ALA A 7 27.83 -24.56 25.58
C ALA A 7 29.16 -23.98 25.07
N VAL A 8 29.73 -22.98 25.73
CA VAL A 8 31.06 -22.43 25.38
C VAL A 8 32.14 -23.50 25.53
N GLN A 9 32.18 -24.20 26.66
CA GLN A 9 33.20 -25.19 26.99
C GLN A 9 33.15 -26.42 26.05
N ASN A 10 31.95 -26.93 25.74
CA ASN A 10 31.77 -27.98 24.73
C ASN A 10 32.20 -27.50 23.33
N THR A 11 32.05 -26.20 23.00
CA THR A 11 32.53 -25.64 21.72
C THR A 11 34.06 -25.59 21.68
N GLU A 12 34.70 -25.22 22.79
CA GLU A 12 36.17 -25.20 22.91
C GLU A 12 36.79 -26.60 22.79
N GLU A 13 36.20 -27.62 23.44
CA GLU A 13 36.63 -29.03 23.31
C GLU A 13 36.41 -29.59 21.88
N SER A 14 35.31 -29.21 21.23
CA SER A 14 35.00 -29.66 19.86
C SER A 14 35.98 -29.08 18.82
N VAL A 15 36.35 -27.80 18.97
CA VAL A 15 37.33 -27.16 18.08
C VAL A 15 38.74 -27.71 18.31
N GLY A 16 39.11 -28.01 19.56
CA GLY A 16 40.44 -28.54 19.89
C GLY A 16 40.73 -29.96 19.39
N THR A 17 39.71 -30.77 19.14
CA THR A 17 39.86 -32.22 18.82
C THR A 17 39.72 -32.57 17.34
N LEU A 18 39.25 -31.64 16.48
CA LEU A 18 38.93 -31.92 15.06
C LEU A 18 39.87 -31.27 14.03
N LEU A 19 40.87 -30.51 14.46
CA LEU A 19 41.77 -29.79 13.54
C LEU A 19 42.75 -30.69 12.76
N ASP A 20 43.05 -31.90 13.25
CA ASP A 20 44.14 -32.75 12.73
C ASP A 20 43.76 -33.69 11.56
N SER A 21 42.49 -33.79 11.15
CA SER A 21 42.06 -34.76 10.12
C SER A 21 41.07 -34.26 9.06
N GLY A 22 40.47 -33.08 9.23
CA GLY A 22 39.52 -32.50 8.26
C GLY A 22 40.20 -31.76 7.11
N GLY A 23 39.86 -32.10 5.86
CA GLY A 23 40.21 -31.30 4.68
C GLY A 23 39.46 -29.96 4.63
N ASP A 24 39.97 -29.00 3.85
CA ASP A 24 39.58 -27.57 3.95
C ASP A 24 38.08 -27.28 3.79
N ARG A 25 37.34 -28.10 3.03
CA ARG A 25 35.87 -28.00 2.95
C ARG A 25 35.19 -28.37 4.27
N ALA A 26 35.59 -29.49 4.90
CA ALA A 26 35.04 -29.89 6.19
C ALA A 26 35.37 -28.87 7.30
N ARG A 27 36.56 -28.27 7.24
CA ARG A 27 36.94 -27.15 8.12
C ARG A 27 36.02 -25.93 7.91
N LEU A 28 35.71 -25.57 6.66
CA LEU A 28 34.81 -24.46 6.34
C LEU A 28 33.37 -24.71 6.84
N ASP A 29 32.83 -25.89 6.53
CA ASP A 29 31.46 -26.27 6.89
C ASP A 29 31.29 -26.33 8.44
N MET A 30 32.32 -26.79 9.17
CA MET A 30 32.39 -26.77 10.65
C MET A 30 32.55 -25.36 11.24
N GLN A 31 33.35 -24.49 10.60
CA GLN A 31 33.51 -23.10 11.00
C GLN A 31 32.18 -22.34 10.89
N GLU A 32 31.42 -22.59 9.81
CA GLU A 32 30.10 -21.98 9.63
C GLU A 32 29.08 -22.47 10.65
N ALA A 33 29.03 -23.78 10.92
CA ALA A 33 28.18 -24.34 11.98
C ALA A 33 28.48 -23.72 13.36
N THR A 34 29.76 -23.47 13.67
CA THR A 34 30.20 -22.82 14.92
C THR A 34 29.69 -21.38 15.01
N VAL A 35 29.80 -20.60 13.93
CA VAL A 35 29.24 -19.23 13.85
C VAL A 35 27.72 -19.24 14.02
N GLN A 36 27.00 -20.16 13.37
CA GLN A 36 25.54 -20.30 13.50
C GLN A 36 25.13 -20.65 14.94
N GLN A 37 25.85 -21.56 15.61
CA GLN A 37 25.57 -21.95 16.99
C GLN A 37 25.81 -20.81 17.99
N LEU A 38 26.89 -20.04 17.83
CA LEU A 38 27.15 -18.84 18.64
C LEU A 38 26.08 -17.75 18.43
N ARG A 39 25.64 -17.51 17.18
CA ARG A 39 24.51 -16.59 16.89
C ARG A 39 23.22 -17.05 17.58
N LYS A 40 22.91 -18.34 17.54
CA LYS A 40 21.72 -18.92 18.18
C LYS A 40 21.75 -18.73 19.71
N LEU A 41 22.89 -19.02 20.35
CA LEU A 41 23.09 -18.79 21.79
C LEU A 41 22.94 -17.32 22.17
N LEU A 42 23.50 -16.40 21.38
CA LEU A 42 23.39 -14.96 21.63
C LEU A 42 21.94 -14.46 21.51
N THR A 43 21.20 -14.94 20.50
CA THR A 43 19.77 -14.64 20.34
C THR A 43 18.96 -15.16 21.52
N MET A 44 19.17 -16.41 21.96
CA MET A 44 18.50 -16.97 23.14
C MET A 44 18.84 -16.22 24.43
N ALA A 45 20.07 -15.73 24.59
CA ALA A 45 20.45 -14.90 25.74
C ALA A 45 19.72 -13.54 25.75
N ARG A 46 19.63 -12.89 24.57
CA ARG A 46 18.96 -11.58 24.41
C ARG A 46 17.44 -11.64 24.51
N HIS A 47 16.80 -12.74 24.09
CA HIS A 47 15.34 -12.84 24.07
C HIS A 47 14.72 -13.07 25.47
N ASN A 48 15.44 -13.73 26.38
CA ASN A 48 14.86 -14.16 27.65
C ASN A 48 14.84 -13.07 28.75
N HIS A 49 15.83 -12.16 28.79
CA HIS A 49 15.86 -11.07 29.79
C HIS A 49 16.47 -9.77 29.25
N SER A 50 15.72 -8.67 29.34
CA SER A 50 16.09 -7.33 28.85
C SER A 50 17.24 -6.64 29.60
N GLY A 51 17.69 -7.17 30.74
CA GLY A 51 18.82 -6.63 31.51
C GLY A 51 20.19 -7.30 31.25
N PHE A 52 20.27 -8.36 30.45
CA PHE A 52 21.47 -9.20 30.37
C PHE A 52 22.52 -8.78 29.32
N THR A 53 22.28 -7.72 28.54
CA THR A 53 23.19 -7.24 27.49
C THR A 53 24.56 -6.76 27.99
N GLU A 54 24.68 -6.45 29.28
CA GLU A 54 25.96 -6.02 29.89
C GLU A 54 26.73 -7.18 30.56
N HIS A 55 26.15 -8.39 30.65
CA HIS A 55 26.76 -9.49 31.39
C HIS A 55 28.10 -9.93 30.76
N PRO A 56 29.19 -10.14 31.53
CA PRO A 56 30.51 -10.41 31.00
C PRO A 56 30.58 -11.65 30.10
N ASP A 57 29.83 -12.71 30.40
CA ASP A 57 29.79 -13.91 29.54
C ASP A 57 29.04 -13.69 28.22
N VAL A 58 28.05 -12.80 28.18
CA VAL A 58 27.42 -12.39 26.90
C VAL A 58 28.44 -11.62 26.06
N ARG A 59 29.20 -10.71 26.68
CA ARG A 59 30.30 -9.99 26.01
C ARG A 59 31.41 -10.94 25.52
N ARG A 60 31.73 -12.02 26.25
CA ARG A 60 32.64 -13.09 25.80
C ARG A 60 32.10 -13.82 24.57
N VAL A 61 30.83 -14.22 24.56
CA VAL A 61 30.20 -14.86 23.39
C VAL A 61 30.17 -13.92 22.19
N GLU A 62 29.92 -12.62 22.37
CA GLU A 62 30.02 -11.63 21.28
C GLU A 62 31.45 -11.45 20.76
N GLN A 63 32.45 -11.44 21.63
CA GLN A 63 33.86 -11.35 21.25
C GLN A 63 34.32 -12.60 20.50
N ARG A 64 33.90 -13.80 20.94
CA ARG A 64 34.19 -15.07 20.25
C ARG A 64 33.50 -15.11 18.89
N LEU A 65 32.21 -14.77 18.81
CA LEU A 65 31.48 -14.70 17.53
C LEU A 65 32.19 -13.79 16.51
N LYS A 66 32.63 -12.59 16.93
CA LYS A 66 33.40 -11.66 16.07
C LYS A 66 34.78 -12.19 15.65
N LEU A 67 35.34 -13.17 16.36
CA LEU A 67 36.58 -13.86 15.97
C LEU A 67 36.28 -14.96 14.94
N GLU A 68 35.31 -15.83 15.23
CA GLU A 68 34.90 -16.93 14.33
C GLU A 68 34.39 -16.42 12.98
N GLU A 69 33.64 -15.30 12.96
CA GLU A 69 33.15 -14.64 11.74
C GLU A 69 34.30 -14.08 10.89
N ARG A 70 35.38 -13.59 11.52
CA ARG A 70 36.59 -13.14 10.81
C ARG A 70 37.37 -14.31 10.21
N GLN A 71 37.50 -15.41 10.96
CA GLN A 71 38.16 -16.62 10.48
C GLN A 71 37.38 -17.26 9.32
N LEU A 72 36.05 -17.36 9.44
CA LEU A 72 35.17 -17.81 8.36
C LEU A 72 35.34 -16.93 7.10
N SER A 73 35.35 -15.61 7.26
CA SER A 73 35.55 -14.67 6.14
C SER A 73 36.92 -14.87 5.46
N GLN A 74 37.99 -15.11 6.23
CA GLN A 74 39.32 -15.39 5.69
C GLN A 74 39.39 -16.74 4.94
N MET A 75 38.71 -17.77 5.46
CA MET A 75 38.63 -19.07 4.79
C MET A 75 37.82 -19.01 3.50
N GLN A 76 36.67 -18.31 3.50
CA GLN A 76 35.86 -18.07 2.32
C GLN A 76 36.63 -17.29 1.24
N ALA A 77 37.35 -16.23 1.61
CA ALA A 77 38.21 -15.48 0.68
C ALA A 77 39.37 -16.34 0.12
N THR A 78 40.00 -17.16 0.96
CA THR A 78 41.09 -18.06 0.54
C THR A 78 40.58 -19.11 -0.45
N ARG A 79 39.42 -19.71 -0.17
CA ARG A 79 38.75 -20.67 -1.07
C ARG A 79 38.33 -20.01 -2.38
N HIS A 80 37.76 -18.81 -2.35
CA HIS A 80 37.40 -18.07 -3.57
C HIS A 80 38.61 -17.84 -4.48
N ASN A 81 39.76 -17.47 -3.92
CA ASN A 81 41.02 -17.31 -4.66
C ASN A 81 41.55 -18.63 -5.26
N GLN A 82 41.30 -19.77 -4.62
CA GLN A 82 41.65 -21.09 -5.18
C GLN A 82 40.68 -21.50 -6.32
N GLU A 83 39.39 -21.19 -6.17
CA GLU A 83 38.36 -21.45 -7.18
C GLU A 83 38.56 -20.58 -8.44
N THR A 84 38.97 -19.30 -8.29
CA THR A 84 39.36 -18.47 -9.44
C THR A 84 40.64 -18.95 -10.10
N ALA A 85 41.69 -19.29 -9.34
CA ALA A 85 42.95 -19.80 -9.90
C ALA A 85 42.79 -21.13 -10.66
N THR A 86 41.85 -21.99 -10.25
CA THR A 86 41.53 -23.24 -10.96
C THR A 86 40.65 -23.00 -12.21
N LEU A 87 39.77 -22.00 -12.19
CA LEU A 87 39.06 -21.52 -13.39
C LEU A 87 40.02 -20.94 -14.45
N GLU A 88 40.97 -20.08 -14.05
CA GLU A 88 41.99 -19.53 -14.97
C GLU A 88 42.85 -20.64 -15.59
N ARG A 89 43.27 -21.61 -14.78
CA ARG A 89 44.08 -22.74 -15.25
C ARG A 89 43.34 -23.62 -16.26
N THR A 90 42.06 -23.93 -16.00
CA THR A 90 41.24 -24.74 -16.92
C THR A 90 40.84 -23.98 -18.19
N THR A 91 40.73 -22.65 -18.16
CA THR A 91 40.57 -21.85 -19.41
C THR A 91 41.87 -21.83 -20.23
N LEU A 92 43.04 -21.71 -19.61
CA LEU A 92 44.34 -21.81 -20.29
C LEU A 92 44.58 -23.19 -20.92
N GLU A 93 44.19 -24.26 -20.24
CA GLU A 93 44.27 -25.63 -20.79
C GLU A 93 43.30 -25.83 -21.97
N ARG A 94 42.08 -25.28 -21.91
CA ARG A 94 41.15 -25.27 -23.06
C ARG A 94 41.70 -24.49 -24.26
N GLN A 95 42.34 -23.34 -24.05
CA GLN A 95 42.96 -22.56 -25.14
C GLN A 95 44.17 -23.28 -25.76
N ARG A 96 44.95 -24.04 -24.97
CA ARG A 96 46.01 -24.91 -25.51
C ARG A 96 45.46 -26.11 -26.27
N SER A 97 44.27 -26.61 -25.90
CA SER A 97 43.65 -27.78 -26.54
C SER A 97 43.13 -27.51 -27.96
N SER A 98 42.90 -26.25 -28.33
CA SER A 98 42.32 -25.88 -29.63
C SER A 98 43.33 -25.63 -30.76
N ALA A 99 44.59 -26.05 -30.62
CA ALA A 99 45.70 -25.63 -31.49
C ALA A 99 46.53 -26.79 -32.08
N ILE A 100 45.88 -27.74 -32.78
CA ILE A 100 46.57 -28.75 -33.61
C ILE A 100 45.90 -28.80 -35.00
N PRO A 101 46.64 -28.62 -36.11
CA PRO A 101 46.08 -28.63 -37.46
C PRO A 101 45.99 -30.04 -38.04
N SER A 102 45.03 -30.24 -38.95
CA SER A 102 44.94 -31.45 -39.80
C SER A 102 44.77 -31.05 -41.27
N SER A 103 45.51 -31.71 -42.15
CA SER A 103 45.57 -31.40 -43.58
C SER A 103 45.92 -32.64 -44.40
N LEU A 104 45.06 -33.07 -45.33
CA LEU A 104 45.43 -33.97 -46.43
C LEU A 104 44.31 -34.14 -47.50
N VAL A 105 44.76 -34.44 -48.73
CA VAL A 105 44.01 -34.86 -49.94
C VAL A 105 43.30 -33.76 -50.76
N GLN A 106 43.47 -33.87 -52.09
CA GLN A 106 43.01 -33.01 -53.21
C GLN A 106 41.85 -33.73 -53.95
N GLY A 107 41.15 -33.27 -54.99
CA GLY A 107 41.20 -32.15 -55.96
C GLY A 107 40.20 -32.48 -57.10
N PRO A 108 40.29 -31.95 -58.34
CA PRO A 108 41.17 -30.90 -58.89
C PRO A 108 40.46 -29.86 -59.81
N SER A 109 41.28 -29.05 -60.52
CA SER A 109 40.99 -28.09 -61.63
C SER A 109 40.79 -26.60 -61.28
N GLY A 110 41.30 -25.72 -62.15
CA GLY A 110 41.40 -24.23 -62.00
C GLY A 110 41.22 -23.52 -63.36
N PRO A 111 41.96 -22.44 -63.75
CA PRO A 111 43.07 -21.74 -63.07
C PRO A 111 43.07 -20.16 -63.21
N GLN A 112 44.18 -19.50 -62.78
CA GLN A 112 44.57 -18.08 -62.99
C GLN A 112 43.90 -17.00 -62.05
N ARG A 113 44.54 -15.87 -61.64
CA ARG A 113 45.98 -15.48 -61.62
C ARG A 113 46.47 -14.72 -60.34
N VAL A 114 47.06 -13.51 -60.42
CA VAL A 114 48.12 -12.99 -59.48
C VAL A 114 48.15 -11.44 -59.34
N TRP A 115 48.84 -10.92 -58.30
CA TRP A 115 49.38 -9.54 -58.01
C TRP A 115 48.68 -8.72 -56.88
N VAL A 116 49.39 -7.85 -56.13
CA VAL A 116 50.35 -8.06 -54.99
C VAL A 116 51.03 -6.72 -54.55
N SER A 117 50.86 -6.33 -53.26
CA SER A 117 51.69 -5.42 -52.39
C SER A 117 52.04 -3.96 -52.87
N SER A 118 52.71 -3.02 -52.14
CA SER A 118 53.53 -3.10 -50.90
C SER A 118 53.79 -1.75 -50.14
N LEU A 119 54.01 -1.84 -48.81
CA LEU A 119 55.02 -1.11 -47.96
C LEU A 119 54.90 0.37 -47.48
N LYS A 120 55.70 0.65 -46.42
CA LYS A 120 56.00 1.86 -45.60
C LYS A 120 57.44 2.41 -45.95
N PRO A 121 58.13 3.43 -45.33
CA PRO A 121 58.01 3.98 -43.95
C PRO A 121 58.46 5.45 -43.58
N GLU A 122 58.19 5.85 -42.31
CA GLU A 122 58.99 6.69 -41.34
C GLU A 122 59.26 8.23 -41.47
N PRO A 123 59.83 8.97 -40.46
CA PRO A 123 59.29 10.30 -40.01
C PRO A 123 60.33 11.45 -39.87
N VAL A 124 60.01 12.58 -39.17
CA VAL A 124 60.88 13.34 -38.18
C VAL A 124 60.37 14.75 -37.70
N LYS A 125 60.43 15.01 -36.37
CA LYS A 125 60.60 16.27 -35.55
C LYS A 125 59.66 17.52 -35.54
N GLN A 126 59.23 17.84 -34.30
CA GLN A 126 59.31 19.12 -33.52
C GLN A 126 58.31 20.31 -33.71
N ALA A 127 58.27 21.18 -32.68
CA ALA A 127 57.29 22.26 -32.37
C ALA A 127 57.99 23.67 -32.29
N PRO A 128 57.37 24.82 -31.89
CA PRO A 128 56.71 25.05 -30.57
C PRO A 128 55.49 26.02 -30.53
N THR A 129 54.90 26.18 -29.33
CA THR A 129 53.88 27.19 -28.92
C THR A 129 54.53 28.50 -28.40
N PRO A 130 53.82 29.65 -28.23
CA PRO A 130 53.13 29.92 -26.93
C PRO A 130 51.96 30.97 -26.89
N GLN A 131 50.97 30.76 -25.98
CA GLN A 131 50.23 31.78 -25.18
C GLN A 131 49.37 32.88 -25.91
N ARG A 132 48.38 33.60 -25.31
CA ARG A 132 47.74 33.63 -23.97
C ARG A 132 46.31 34.25 -24.03
N GLN A 133 45.56 34.09 -22.93
CA GLN A 133 44.50 34.98 -22.38
C GLN A 133 43.06 35.02 -22.97
N THR A 134 42.13 35.16 -22.03
CA THR A 134 40.67 35.45 -22.07
C THR A 134 40.44 36.95 -21.66
N PRO A 135 39.23 37.56 -21.44
CA PRO A 135 37.90 36.98 -21.12
C PRO A 135 36.57 37.75 -21.49
N ARG A 136 35.44 37.16 -21.06
CA ARG A 136 34.15 37.77 -20.57
C ARG A 136 33.16 38.52 -21.49
N ALA A 137 31.87 38.17 -21.30
CA ALA A 137 30.65 39.02 -21.30
C ALA A 137 30.15 39.65 -22.64
N SER A 138 28.88 40.05 -22.84
CA SER A 138 27.55 39.66 -22.26
C SER A 138 26.38 40.37 -23.00
N TYR A 139 25.13 39.95 -22.74
CA TYR A 139 23.83 40.67 -22.96
C TYR A 139 23.18 40.77 -24.38
N ASP A 140 21.87 40.48 -24.38
CA ASP A 140 20.68 40.90 -25.17
C ASP A 140 20.69 41.31 -26.67
N GLY A 141 19.56 41.03 -27.33
CA GLY A 141 19.14 41.64 -28.61
C GLY A 141 17.91 40.98 -29.26
N VAL A 142 16.85 41.75 -29.56
CA VAL A 142 15.57 41.25 -30.14
C VAL A 142 15.26 41.95 -31.49
N HIS A 143 14.51 41.26 -32.37
CA HIS A 143 13.68 41.71 -33.53
C HIS A 143 14.10 41.19 -34.92
N GLY A 144 13.10 40.88 -35.78
CA GLY A 144 13.33 40.59 -37.22
C GLY A 144 12.29 39.69 -37.95
N ARG A 145 11.15 40.26 -38.37
CA ARG A 145 10.33 39.82 -39.54
C ARG A 145 10.38 40.98 -40.59
N PRO A 146 9.85 40.92 -41.84
CA PRO A 146 9.02 39.89 -42.52
C PRO A 146 9.35 39.59 -44.02
N GLY A 147 8.60 38.65 -44.64
CA GLY A 147 8.43 38.43 -46.10
C GLY A 147 7.71 37.08 -46.36
N PHE A 148 6.62 36.89 -47.12
CA PHE A 148 6.23 37.25 -48.51
C PHE A 148 7.17 36.64 -49.59
N LYS A 149 6.71 35.98 -50.68
CA LYS A 149 5.36 35.94 -51.33
C LYS A 149 5.22 34.76 -52.35
N LYS A 150 4.02 34.13 -52.44
CA LYS A 150 3.29 33.61 -53.65
C LYS A 150 3.94 32.57 -54.64
N VAL A 151 3.26 31.44 -54.97
CA VAL A 151 2.43 31.11 -56.20
C VAL A 151 3.22 30.35 -57.31
N THR A 152 2.75 29.36 -58.09
CA THR A 152 1.69 28.28 -58.09
C THR A 152 2.26 27.11 -58.98
N SER A 153 1.64 26.18 -59.73
CA SER A 153 0.28 25.76 -60.21
C SER A 153 0.38 24.26 -60.64
N GLU A 154 -0.62 23.43 -60.99
CA GLU A 154 -2.10 23.45 -61.04
C GLU A 154 -2.61 21.97 -60.82
N LYS A 155 -3.50 21.21 -61.52
CA LYS A 155 -4.38 21.29 -62.72
C LYS A 155 -5.74 20.55 -62.50
N TYR A 156 -6.72 20.85 -63.36
CA TYR A 156 -8.04 20.20 -63.58
C TYR A 156 -7.97 18.84 -64.35
N SER A 157 -8.98 17.96 -64.54
CA SER A 157 -10.46 17.85 -64.28
C SER A 157 -10.88 16.33 -64.37
N ASP A 158 -12.13 15.79 -64.44
CA ASP A 158 -13.52 16.31 -64.56
C ASP A 158 -14.61 15.29 -64.05
N ARG A 159 -15.89 15.68 -64.20
CA ARG A 159 -17.21 14.98 -64.32
C ARG A 159 -17.28 13.53 -64.87
N SER A 160 -18.44 12.82 -64.90
CA SER A 160 -19.67 12.72 -64.06
C SER A 160 -20.71 11.75 -64.67
N LEU A 161 -21.52 11.05 -63.85
CA LEU A 161 -22.85 10.45 -64.14
C LEU A 161 -23.04 9.44 -65.32
N ASN A 162 -23.53 8.21 -65.01
CA ASN A 162 -24.90 7.75 -65.36
C ASN A 162 -25.22 6.30 -64.95
N LEU A 163 -26.52 5.98 -64.86
CA LEU A 163 -27.12 4.63 -64.71
C LEU A 163 -27.91 4.26 -65.98
N PRO A 164 -28.22 2.97 -66.22
CA PRO A 164 -29.63 2.53 -66.04
C PRO A 164 -29.81 1.08 -65.53
N LEU A 165 -31.08 0.66 -65.32
CA LEU A 165 -31.49 -0.65 -64.81
C LEU A 165 -31.99 -1.61 -65.93
N ASN A 166 -32.10 -2.92 -65.63
CA ASN A 166 -33.38 -3.65 -65.38
C ASN A 166 -33.56 -5.05 -66.06
N ARG A 167 -34.46 -5.87 -65.46
CA ARG A 167 -35.11 -7.13 -65.95
C ARG A 167 -34.22 -8.41 -66.04
N GLN A 168 -34.56 -9.53 -65.38
CA GLN A 168 -35.69 -10.51 -65.53
C GLN A 168 -35.49 -11.49 -66.72
N ARG A 169 -35.86 -12.79 -66.70
CA ARG A 169 -36.71 -13.61 -65.78
C ARG A 169 -36.54 -15.14 -66.05
N ARG A 170 -36.85 -16.00 -65.05
CA ARG A 170 -37.26 -17.44 -65.16
C ARG A 170 -36.26 -18.45 -65.77
N ALA A 171 -36.51 -19.77 -65.79
CA ALA A 171 -36.92 -20.74 -64.75
C ALA A 171 -37.14 -22.15 -65.36
N SER A 172 -36.67 -23.22 -64.72
CA SER A 172 -37.15 -24.60 -64.98
C SER A 172 -36.80 -25.56 -63.81
N MET A 173 -37.55 -26.66 -63.72
CA MET A 173 -37.31 -27.84 -62.87
C MET A 173 -37.18 -29.06 -63.79
N THR A 174 -36.46 -30.11 -63.38
CA THR A 174 -36.94 -31.51 -63.40
C THR A 174 -35.98 -32.44 -62.63
N SER A 175 -36.42 -33.68 -62.39
CA SER A 175 -35.88 -34.69 -61.46
C SER A 175 -35.09 -35.83 -62.12
N ALA A 176 -34.66 -36.79 -61.29
CA ALA A 176 -34.31 -38.20 -61.61
C ALA A 176 -32.94 -38.48 -62.32
N GLU A 177 -32.23 -39.59 -62.06
CA GLU A 177 -32.18 -40.50 -60.88
C GLU A 177 -30.96 -41.47 -60.93
N SER A 178 -30.75 -42.23 -59.84
CA SER A 178 -30.11 -43.56 -59.77
C SER A 178 -28.57 -43.73 -59.77
N SER A 179 -28.14 -44.74 -58.97
CA SER A 179 -26.87 -45.51 -59.01
C SER A 179 -25.56 -44.80 -58.57
N ARG A 180 -24.94 -45.16 -57.43
CA ARG A 180 -24.22 -46.42 -57.02
C ARG A 180 -22.71 -46.37 -57.39
N MET A 181 -21.75 -46.78 -56.56
CA MET A 181 -21.78 -47.26 -55.16
C MET A 181 -20.38 -47.18 -54.49
N SER A 182 -20.34 -47.20 -53.15
CA SER A 182 -19.24 -47.70 -52.29
C SER A 182 -17.77 -47.38 -52.58
N THR A 183 -17.14 -46.65 -51.64
CA THR A 183 -15.87 -47.12 -51.04
C THR A 183 -15.77 -46.64 -49.60
N GLU A 184 -15.87 -47.55 -48.64
CA GLU A 184 -15.73 -47.22 -47.22
C GLU A 184 -14.24 -47.18 -46.82
N ARG A 185 -13.89 -46.24 -45.92
CA ARG A 185 -12.66 -46.31 -45.12
C ARG A 185 -13.02 -46.14 -43.65
N SER A 186 -12.48 -47.02 -42.82
CA SER A 186 -12.80 -47.15 -41.41
C SER A 186 -12.26 -45.98 -40.58
N LEU A 187 -13.05 -45.57 -39.58
CA LEU A 187 -12.60 -44.71 -38.48
C LEU A 187 -12.32 -45.56 -37.23
N PRO A 188 -11.35 -45.19 -36.39
CA PRO A 188 -10.85 -46.06 -35.31
C PRO A 188 -11.85 -46.26 -34.18
N ALA A 189 -11.85 -47.47 -33.60
CA ALA A 189 -12.88 -48.00 -32.69
C ALA A 189 -12.99 -47.33 -31.29
N LYS A 190 -12.32 -46.19 -31.03
CA LYS A 190 -12.40 -45.48 -29.73
C LYS A 190 -13.60 -44.54 -29.57
N ALA A 191 -14.46 -44.41 -30.58
CA ALA A 191 -15.60 -43.48 -30.57
C ALA A 191 -16.92 -44.06 -29.98
N GLN A 192 -17.02 -45.36 -29.70
CA GLN A 192 -18.29 -46.02 -29.37
C GLN A 192 -18.74 -45.97 -27.90
N VAL A 193 -17.95 -45.37 -26.99
CA VAL A 193 -18.21 -45.45 -25.53
C VAL A 193 -19.17 -44.36 -25.02
N ILE A 194 -19.49 -43.33 -25.82
CA ILE A 194 -20.28 -42.17 -25.35
C ILE A 194 -21.69 -42.17 -25.95
N THR A 195 -22.71 -42.04 -25.08
CA THR A 195 -24.17 -42.06 -25.36
C THR A 195 -24.84 -43.41 -25.67
N GLN A 196 -24.77 -44.34 -24.72
CA GLN A 196 -25.99 -45.10 -24.42
C GLN A 196 -27.12 -44.11 -24.04
N PHE A 197 -28.33 -44.35 -24.54
CA PHE A 197 -29.52 -43.56 -24.22
C PHE A 197 -30.44 -44.46 -23.37
N ASP A 198 -30.57 -44.11 -22.11
CA ASP A 198 -31.50 -44.71 -21.18
C ASP A 198 -32.87 -43.99 -21.31
N PRO A 199 -33.98 -44.70 -21.60
CA PRO A 199 -35.31 -44.10 -21.67
C PRO A 199 -35.83 -43.59 -20.31
N GLU A 200 -35.53 -44.29 -19.22
CA GLU A 200 -36.11 -44.00 -17.89
C GLU A 200 -35.52 -42.70 -17.33
N PHE A 201 -34.23 -42.44 -17.61
CA PHE A 201 -33.55 -41.16 -17.34
C PHE A 201 -34.20 -39.94 -18.04
N TYR A 202 -35.12 -40.15 -18.99
CA TYR A 202 -35.90 -39.10 -19.65
C TYR A 202 -37.41 -39.16 -19.35
N GLY A 203 -37.83 -39.93 -18.33
CA GLY A 203 -39.23 -40.04 -17.92
C GLY A 203 -40.13 -40.82 -18.88
N TYR A 204 -39.54 -41.63 -19.75
CA TYR A 204 -40.28 -42.57 -20.60
C TYR A 204 -40.44 -43.91 -19.87
N PRO A 205 -41.65 -44.44 -19.68
CA PRO A 205 -41.85 -45.77 -19.11
C PRO A 205 -41.14 -46.84 -19.94
N ALA A 206 -40.69 -47.94 -19.30
CA ALA A 206 -39.98 -49.04 -19.95
C ALA A 206 -40.64 -49.55 -21.25
N ASN A 207 -41.97 -49.58 -21.31
CA ASN A 207 -42.75 -49.98 -22.49
C ASN A 207 -42.90 -48.88 -23.57
N THR A 208 -42.03 -47.87 -23.61
CA THR A 208 -42.12 -46.77 -24.59
C THR A 208 -41.73 -47.25 -25.99
N PRO A 209 -42.60 -47.10 -27.03
CA PRO A 209 -42.30 -47.54 -28.38
C PRO A 209 -41.00 -46.95 -28.94
N GLN A 210 -40.13 -47.81 -29.50
CA GLN A 210 -38.77 -47.47 -29.93
C GLN A 210 -38.71 -46.28 -30.92
N TRP A 211 -39.75 -46.04 -31.70
CA TRP A 211 -39.82 -44.88 -32.60
C TRP A 211 -39.87 -43.55 -31.83
N ARG A 212 -40.48 -43.49 -30.63
CA ARG A 212 -40.45 -42.30 -29.76
C ARG A 212 -39.07 -42.07 -29.17
N VAL A 213 -38.40 -43.14 -28.72
CA VAL A 213 -37.00 -43.11 -28.27
C VAL A 213 -36.08 -42.59 -29.39
N ASN A 214 -36.26 -43.06 -30.63
CA ASN A 214 -35.49 -42.61 -31.78
C ASN A 214 -35.77 -41.14 -32.13
N ILE A 215 -37.02 -40.67 -32.05
CA ILE A 215 -37.36 -39.24 -32.23
C ILE A 215 -36.76 -38.38 -31.11
N ALA A 216 -36.76 -38.84 -29.85
CA ALA A 216 -36.14 -38.13 -28.74
C ALA A 216 -34.61 -38.04 -28.92
N ARG A 217 -33.96 -39.13 -29.34
CA ARG A 217 -32.53 -39.16 -29.68
C ARG A 217 -32.21 -38.21 -30.85
N ALA A 218 -33.00 -38.25 -31.93
CA ALA A 218 -32.85 -37.34 -33.07
C ALA A 218 -33.06 -35.86 -32.69
N LYS A 219 -34.07 -35.55 -31.85
CA LYS A 219 -34.27 -34.20 -31.30
C LYS A 219 -33.08 -33.74 -30.45
N ARG A 220 -32.49 -34.61 -29.62
CA ARG A 220 -31.27 -34.28 -28.84
C ARG A 220 -30.08 -33.98 -29.75
N THR A 221 -29.83 -34.83 -30.76
CA THR A 221 -28.75 -34.61 -31.74
C THR A 221 -28.97 -33.31 -32.52
N PHE A 222 -30.20 -33.04 -32.97
CA PHE A 222 -30.56 -31.79 -33.64
C PHE A 222 -30.38 -30.57 -32.72
N HIS A 223 -30.78 -30.65 -31.44
CA HIS A 223 -30.66 -29.52 -30.52
C HIS A 223 -29.19 -29.22 -30.16
N LEU A 224 -28.36 -30.25 -29.95
CA LEU A 224 -26.92 -30.09 -29.76
C LEU A 224 -26.24 -29.55 -31.03
N ALA A 225 -26.59 -30.07 -32.21
CA ALA A 225 -26.12 -29.55 -33.48
C ALA A 225 -26.58 -28.10 -33.74
N PHE A 226 -27.79 -27.71 -33.31
CA PHE A 226 -28.32 -26.35 -33.44
C PHE A 226 -27.68 -25.36 -32.47
N ILE A 227 -27.42 -25.78 -31.23
CA ILE A 227 -26.65 -24.99 -30.24
C ILE A 227 -25.20 -24.83 -30.73
N GLY A 228 -24.57 -25.92 -31.18
CA GLY A 228 -23.25 -25.88 -31.80
C GLY A 228 -23.20 -25.00 -33.05
N ALA A 229 -24.18 -25.11 -33.95
CA ALA A 229 -24.29 -24.28 -35.14
C ALA A 229 -24.59 -22.81 -34.81
N ARG A 230 -25.35 -22.50 -33.76
CA ARG A 230 -25.53 -21.11 -33.28
C ARG A 230 -24.26 -20.57 -32.63
N ALA A 231 -23.55 -21.33 -31.80
CA ALA A 231 -22.25 -20.93 -31.26
C ALA A 231 -21.22 -20.73 -32.38
N PHE A 232 -21.24 -21.57 -33.41
CA PHE A 232 -20.40 -21.45 -34.60
C PHE A 232 -20.79 -20.27 -35.49
N GLN A 233 -22.08 -20.02 -35.74
CA GLN A 233 -22.56 -18.82 -36.44
C GLN A 233 -22.26 -17.53 -35.65
N PHE A 234 -22.30 -17.58 -34.32
CA PHE A 234 -21.92 -16.45 -33.47
C PHE A 234 -20.41 -16.20 -33.58
N ARG A 235 -19.57 -17.26 -33.49
CA ARG A 235 -18.13 -17.20 -33.76
C ARG A 235 -17.81 -16.70 -35.17
N LEU A 236 -18.57 -17.07 -36.20
CA LEU A 236 -18.40 -16.58 -37.58
C LEU A 236 -18.83 -15.11 -37.73
N LYS A 237 -19.96 -14.70 -37.15
CA LYS A 237 -20.39 -13.28 -37.11
C LYS A 237 -19.44 -12.39 -36.31
N LEU A 238 -18.71 -12.97 -35.34
CA LEU A 238 -17.59 -12.33 -34.64
C LEU A 238 -16.29 -12.32 -35.47
N LYS A 239 -16.10 -13.26 -36.42
CA LYS A 239 -14.86 -13.37 -37.22
C LYS A 239 -14.75 -12.27 -38.29
N ASN A 240 -15.88 -11.78 -38.80
CA ASN A 240 -15.93 -10.77 -39.86
C ASN A 240 -16.32 -9.36 -39.33
N ARG A 241 -15.75 -8.93 -38.21
CA ARG A 241 -15.95 -7.59 -37.63
C ARG A 241 -14.62 -6.93 -37.27
N PRO A 242 -14.48 -5.60 -37.41
CA PRO A 242 -13.28 -4.88 -37.01
C PRO A 242 -12.99 -5.06 -35.52
N VAL A 243 -11.71 -5.09 -35.16
CA VAL A 243 -11.21 -5.53 -33.85
C VAL A 243 -11.47 -4.50 -32.73
N SER A 244 -11.75 -3.24 -33.06
CA SER A 244 -11.67 -2.08 -32.17
C SER A 244 -12.79 -1.89 -31.14
N LYS A 245 -13.77 -2.81 -30.99
CA LYS A 245 -14.82 -2.69 -29.96
C LYS A 245 -15.12 -4.01 -29.27
N LEU A 246 -14.62 -4.14 -28.04
CA LEU A 246 -15.03 -5.17 -27.08
C LEU A 246 -16.54 -5.03 -26.81
N GLN A 247 -17.26 -6.15 -26.72
CA GLN A 247 -18.68 -6.12 -26.38
C GLN A 247 -18.86 -6.08 -24.86
N ARG A 248 -19.64 -5.09 -24.40
CA ARG A 248 -20.17 -5.02 -23.03
C ARG A 248 -21.05 -6.24 -22.77
N VAL A 249 -20.82 -6.96 -21.68
CA VAL A 249 -21.59 -8.17 -21.32
C VAL A 249 -22.83 -7.73 -20.55
N SER A 250 -23.99 -7.70 -21.21
CA SER A 250 -25.24 -7.23 -20.59
C SER A 250 -25.90 -8.22 -19.63
N SER A 251 -25.41 -9.47 -19.54
CA SER A 251 -25.76 -10.40 -18.46
C SER A 251 -24.78 -11.58 -18.44
N PHE A 252 -24.16 -11.83 -17.29
CA PHE A 252 -23.21 -12.92 -17.10
C PHE A 252 -23.85 -14.32 -17.07
N ARG A 253 -25.19 -14.42 -17.01
CA ARG A 253 -25.93 -15.70 -16.95
C ARG A 253 -25.56 -16.73 -18.02
N VAL A 254 -25.07 -16.27 -19.18
CA VAL A 254 -24.68 -17.15 -20.30
C VAL A 254 -23.42 -17.96 -20.02
N HIS A 255 -22.62 -17.56 -19.02
CA HIS A 255 -21.40 -18.26 -18.63
C HIS A 255 -21.66 -19.36 -17.59
N ILE A 256 -22.69 -19.24 -16.75
CA ILE A 256 -23.00 -20.22 -15.70
C ILE A 256 -23.13 -21.66 -16.25
N PRO A 257 -23.86 -21.93 -17.36
CA PRO A 257 -23.93 -23.28 -17.95
C PRO A 257 -22.59 -23.78 -18.52
N VAL A 258 -21.70 -22.86 -18.93
CA VAL A 258 -20.39 -23.19 -19.51
C VAL A 258 -19.42 -23.62 -18.41
N VAL A 259 -19.40 -22.90 -17.29
CA VAL A 259 -18.56 -23.23 -16.12
C VAL A 259 -19.06 -24.51 -15.45
N LEU A 260 -20.37 -24.65 -15.22
CA LEU A 260 -20.91 -25.87 -14.58
C LEU A 260 -20.83 -27.11 -15.48
N GLY A 261 -20.94 -26.98 -16.81
CA GLY A 261 -20.72 -28.09 -17.75
C GLY A 261 -21.61 -29.31 -17.47
N ASP A 262 -21.01 -30.49 -17.32
CA ASP A 262 -21.75 -31.74 -17.06
C ASP A 262 -22.43 -31.77 -15.68
N ASP A 263 -21.83 -31.14 -14.67
CA ASP A 263 -22.39 -31.04 -13.31
C ASP A 263 -23.64 -30.13 -13.24
N LEU A 264 -23.92 -29.31 -14.27
CA LEU A 264 -25.04 -28.37 -14.36
C LEU A 264 -26.39 -28.99 -13.95
N ARG A 265 -26.70 -30.22 -14.41
CA ARG A 265 -27.96 -30.88 -14.07
C ARG A 265 -28.04 -31.26 -12.59
N LYS A 266 -26.93 -31.72 -12.00
CA LYS A 266 -26.85 -32.01 -10.57
C LYS A 266 -27.01 -30.71 -9.76
N PHE A 267 -26.28 -29.65 -10.16
CA PHE A 267 -26.35 -28.33 -9.54
C PHE A 267 -27.78 -27.76 -9.53
N CYS A 268 -28.47 -27.69 -10.68
CA CYS A 268 -29.82 -27.14 -10.77
C CYS A 268 -30.82 -27.89 -9.89
N LYS A 269 -30.69 -29.22 -9.75
CA LYS A 269 -31.51 -30.03 -8.83
C LYS A 269 -31.28 -29.62 -7.37
N GLN A 270 -30.03 -29.46 -6.94
CA GLN A 270 -29.73 -29.06 -5.56
C GLN A 270 -30.12 -27.61 -5.28
N GLN A 271 -29.84 -26.68 -6.19
CA GLN A 271 -30.24 -25.27 -6.05
C GLN A 271 -31.76 -25.14 -5.89
N SER A 272 -32.54 -25.84 -6.73
CA SER A 272 -34.01 -25.89 -6.62
C SER A 272 -34.48 -26.45 -5.27
N ALA A 273 -33.79 -27.46 -4.73
CA ALA A 273 -34.12 -28.08 -3.45
C ALA A 273 -33.74 -27.22 -2.23
N VAL A 274 -32.75 -26.32 -2.36
CA VAL A 274 -32.44 -25.31 -1.31
C VAL A 274 -33.47 -24.18 -1.36
N ILE A 275 -33.75 -23.60 -2.53
CA ILE A 275 -34.72 -22.49 -2.70
C ILE A 275 -36.11 -22.92 -2.20
N ALA A 276 -36.60 -24.08 -2.62
CA ALA A 276 -37.92 -24.60 -2.20
C ALA A 276 -38.03 -24.96 -0.69
N LYS A 277 -36.94 -24.85 0.08
CA LYS A 277 -36.91 -24.91 1.54
C LYS A 277 -36.72 -23.53 2.18
N HIS A 278 -35.86 -22.69 1.59
CA HIS A 278 -35.67 -21.29 1.97
C HIS A 278 -37.00 -20.51 1.95
N ASP A 279 -37.75 -20.61 0.85
CA ASP A 279 -39.05 -19.95 0.68
C ASP A 279 -40.13 -20.47 1.65
N LYS A 280 -39.99 -21.72 2.10
CA LYS A 280 -40.87 -22.30 3.13
C LYS A 280 -40.51 -21.86 4.55
N GLY A 281 -39.25 -21.52 4.82
CA GLY A 281 -38.81 -20.97 6.09
C GLY A 281 -39.47 -19.63 6.40
N MET A 282 -39.62 -18.76 5.40
CA MET A 282 -40.34 -17.50 5.52
C MET A 282 -41.87 -17.62 5.52
N ALA A 283 -42.42 -18.83 5.30
CA ALA A 283 -43.86 -19.10 5.24
C ALA A 283 -44.44 -19.69 6.55
N ALA A 284 -43.70 -19.62 7.66
CA ALA A 284 -44.21 -19.97 8.98
C ALA A 284 -45.25 -18.93 9.46
N PRO A 285 -46.42 -19.33 9.99
CA PRO A 285 -47.44 -18.40 10.45
C PRO A 285 -46.98 -17.65 11.71
N ALA A 286 -47.24 -16.34 11.76
CA ALA A 286 -46.93 -15.52 12.92
C ALA A 286 -47.71 -16.02 14.18
N PRO A 287 -47.11 -15.95 15.39
CA PRO A 287 -47.81 -16.30 16.62
C PRO A 287 -49.03 -15.37 16.83
N ALA A 288 -50.14 -15.95 17.28
CA ALA A 288 -51.41 -15.24 17.40
C ALA A 288 -51.33 -14.05 18.39
N PRO A 289 -52.02 -12.93 18.11
CA PRO A 289 -51.98 -11.75 18.97
C PRO A 289 -52.63 -12.03 20.33
N ALA A 290 -51.90 -11.73 21.41
CA ALA A 290 -52.41 -11.79 22.77
C ALA A 290 -53.59 -10.81 22.98
N PRO A 291 -54.55 -11.12 23.88
CA PRO A 291 -55.79 -10.35 24.02
C PRO A 291 -55.55 -8.94 24.58
N ARG A 292 -56.31 -7.96 24.07
CA ARG A 292 -56.25 -6.55 24.52
C ARG A 292 -56.95 -6.38 25.87
N GLY A 293 -56.20 -6.00 26.89
CA GLY A 293 -56.71 -5.30 28.10
C GLY A 293 -56.80 -3.78 27.87
N PRO A 294 -57.65 -3.03 28.61
CA PRO A 294 -58.02 -1.66 28.24
C PRO A 294 -57.24 -0.54 28.96
N GLY A 295 -56.99 0.55 28.22
CA GLY A 295 -57.10 1.93 28.72
C GLY A 295 -56.01 2.50 29.64
N GLY A 296 -55.25 3.49 29.15
CA GLY A 296 -54.39 4.36 29.97
C GLY A 296 -53.72 5.43 29.11
N SER A 297 -53.76 6.70 29.50
CA SER A 297 -53.28 7.84 28.69
C SER A 297 -52.34 8.76 29.49
N SER A 298 -51.52 9.55 28.77
CA SER A 298 -50.47 10.47 29.29
C SER A 298 -49.26 9.78 29.96
N GLY A 299 -48.08 10.40 30.07
CA GLY A 299 -47.62 11.66 29.47
C GLY A 299 -46.29 12.18 30.09
N ARG A 300 -45.42 12.78 29.25
CA ARG A 300 -44.07 13.34 29.55
C ARG A 300 -42.94 12.34 29.94
N PRO A 301 -41.65 12.68 29.67
CA PRO A 301 -40.48 11.85 30.00
C PRO A 301 -39.62 12.39 31.16
N ALA A 302 -39.01 11.48 31.95
CA ALA A 302 -37.83 11.67 32.81
C ALA A 302 -37.43 10.32 33.46
N PRO A 303 -36.22 10.17 34.05
CA PRO A 303 -34.91 10.39 33.47
C PRO A 303 -34.05 9.08 33.50
N PHE A 304 -32.77 9.15 33.12
CA PHE A 304 -31.85 8.00 33.16
C PHE A 304 -31.71 7.34 34.54
N ARG A 305 -31.57 6.01 34.54
CA ARG A 305 -31.08 5.19 35.68
C ARG A 305 -29.95 4.28 35.19
N PRO A 306 -28.83 4.14 35.92
CA PRO A 306 -27.71 3.29 35.48
C PRO A 306 -28.03 1.79 35.63
N PRO A 307 -27.36 0.92 34.86
CA PRO A 307 -27.51 -0.53 34.98
C PRO A 307 -26.87 -1.10 36.26
N PRO A 308 -27.38 -2.22 36.81
CA PRO A 308 -26.77 -2.92 37.93
C PRO A 308 -25.49 -3.69 37.50
N PRO A 309 -24.57 -3.99 38.44
CA PRO A 309 -23.30 -4.64 38.14
C PRO A 309 -23.46 -6.11 37.70
N SER A 310 -22.57 -6.55 36.81
CA SER A 310 -22.60 -7.91 36.24
C SER A 310 -22.05 -8.97 37.20
N VAL A 311 -22.86 -10.00 37.46
CA VAL A 311 -22.43 -11.21 38.16
C VAL A 311 -21.86 -12.19 37.14
N ARG A 312 -20.61 -12.63 37.34
CA ARG A 312 -19.99 -13.68 36.50
C ARG A 312 -20.65 -15.04 36.77
N PRO A 313 -21.02 -15.83 35.75
CA PRO A 313 -21.15 -17.28 35.89
C PRO A 313 -19.74 -17.93 36.00
N PRO A 314 -19.61 -19.08 36.68
CA PRO A 314 -18.33 -19.77 36.86
C PRO A 314 -17.99 -20.74 35.72
N ASN A 315 -16.74 -21.22 35.69
CA ASN A 315 -16.31 -22.30 34.81
C ASN A 315 -17.12 -23.59 35.01
N SER A 316 -17.52 -24.25 33.92
CA SER A 316 -17.97 -25.65 33.93
C SER A 316 -17.33 -26.42 32.78
N SER A 317 -16.63 -27.51 33.10
CA SER A 317 -15.86 -28.30 32.14
C SER A 317 -16.58 -29.56 31.66
N ARG A 318 -16.32 -29.93 30.39
CA ARG A 318 -16.17 -31.32 29.91
C ARG A 318 -17.35 -32.30 30.15
N SER A 319 -18.34 -32.26 29.25
CA SER A 319 -19.13 -33.43 28.80
C SER A 319 -19.81 -33.08 27.46
N GLY A 320 -20.05 -33.99 26.50
CA GLY A 320 -19.76 -35.42 26.46
C GLY A 320 -20.91 -36.25 25.87
N TYR A 321 -21.25 -36.06 24.59
CA TYR A 321 -22.25 -36.90 23.88
C TYR A 321 -21.76 -37.38 22.52
N SER A 322 -22.26 -38.55 22.11
CA SER A 322 -21.77 -39.36 20.99
C SER A 322 -22.89 -39.72 20.00
N SER A 323 -22.50 -40.34 18.87
CA SER A 323 -23.31 -41.15 17.96
C SER A 323 -24.54 -40.50 17.28
N SER A 324 -24.38 -40.15 16.00
CA SER A 324 -25.43 -40.32 14.96
C SER A 324 -24.89 -40.37 13.51
N ALA A 325 -23.57 -40.33 13.30
CA ALA A 325 -22.95 -40.28 11.97
C ALA A 325 -22.95 -41.61 11.16
N ALA A 326 -23.65 -42.65 11.63
CA ALA A 326 -23.53 -44.01 11.08
C ALA A 326 -24.55 -44.33 9.96
N SER A 327 -25.76 -43.76 9.97
CA SER A 327 -26.90 -44.26 9.18
C SER A 327 -27.09 -43.62 7.79
N VAL A 328 -26.08 -42.92 7.26
CA VAL A 328 -26.18 -42.20 5.96
C VAL A 328 -24.91 -42.38 5.10
N ARG A 329 -24.09 -43.40 5.39
CA ARG A 329 -22.92 -43.75 4.56
C ARG A 329 -23.26 -44.64 3.35
N ASP A 330 -24.46 -45.23 3.32
CA ASP A 330 -24.85 -46.23 2.32
C ASP A 330 -25.38 -45.65 0.99
N GLU A 331 -25.60 -44.33 0.89
CA GLU A 331 -26.11 -43.66 -0.32
C GLU A 331 -25.06 -42.86 -1.13
N LEU A 332 -23.81 -42.80 -0.67
CA LEU A 332 -22.74 -42.02 -1.31
C LEU A 332 -21.68 -42.94 -1.92
N THR A 333 -21.13 -42.57 -3.09
CA THR A 333 -19.93 -43.26 -3.57
C THR A 333 -18.74 -42.96 -2.66
N PRO A 334 -17.78 -43.88 -2.46
CA PRO A 334 -16.60 -43.63 -1.63
C PRO A 334 -15.78 -42.39 -2.05
N SER A 335 -15.82 -42.04 -3.35
CA SER A 335 -15.20 -40.82 -3.88
C SER A 335 -15.93 -39.56 -3.42
N GLU A 336 -17.26 -39.52 -3.50
CA GLU A 336 -18.06 -38.36 -3.08
C GLU A 336 -18.02 -38.16 -1.55
N ALA A 337 -17.94 -39.25 -0.78
CA ALA A 337 -17.73 -39.20 0.67
C ALA A 337 -16.36 -38.59 1.05
N ALA A 338 -15.28 -39.02 0.38
CA ALA A 338 -13.94 -38.47 0.59
C ALA A 338 -13.80 -37.01 0.10
N GLU A 339 -14.55 -36.60 -0.93
CA GLU A 339 -14.64 -35.19 -1.34
C GLU A 339 -15.33 -34.32 -0.27
N LEU A 340 -16.37 -34.83 0.42
CA LEU A 340 -17.13 -34.08 1.43
C LEU A 340 -16.33 -33.77 2.71
N ASP A 341 -15.57 -34.73 3.24
CA ASP A 341 -14.76 -34.53 4.46
C ASP A 341 -13.67 -33.45 4.27
N ASN A 342 -13.21 -33.21 3.02
CA ASN A 342 -12.24 -32.16 2.69
C ASN A 342 -12.86 -30.75 2.54
N ILE A 343 -14.18 -30.59 2.70
CA ILE A 343 -14.92 -29.35 2.43
C ILE A 343 -15.54 -28.75 3.71
N SER A 344 -15.67 -29.54 4.79
CA SER A 344 -16.23 -29.07 6.07
C SER A 344 -15.49 -27.86 6.66
N ASP A 345 -14.18 -27.76 6.45
CA ASP A 345 -13.31 -26.73 7.03
C ASP A 345 -13.47 -25.34 6.38
N ILE A 346 -14.28 -25.22 5.32
CA ILE A 346 -14.26 -24.08 4.38
C ILE A 346 -15.57 -23.28 4.36
N VAL A 347 -16.65 -23.78 4.98
CA VAL A 347 -17.98 -23.15 4.87
C VAL A 347 -18.26 -22.19 6.03
N SER A 348 -17.98 -20.90 5.82
CA SER A 348 -18.48 -19.81 6.67
C SER A 348 -19.97 -19.58 6.41
N VAL A 349 -20.82 -19.95 7.36
CA VAL A 349 -22.27 -19.71 7.33
C VAL A 349 -22.60 -18.62 8.36
N SER A 350 -23.26 -17.55 7.93
CA SER A 350 -23.79 -16.51 8.81
C SER A 350 -25.05 -16.97 9.54
N ASP A 351 -25.35 -16.38 10.70
CA ASP A 351 -26.21 -16.92 11.76
C ASP A 351 -27.69 -17.12 11.41
N PHE A 352 -27.99 -18.18 10.67
CA PHE A 352 -29.30 -18.78 10.51
C PHE A 352 -29.22 -20.30 10.68
N GLU A 353 -30.20 -20.91 11.35
CA GLU A 353 -30.32 -22.37 11.48
C GLU A 353 -30.73 -23.01 10.15
N ILE A 354 -29.80 -23.10 9.20
CA ILE A 354 -30.00 -23.81 7.93
C ILE A 354 -30.26 -25.31 8.23
N PRO A 355 -31.40 -25.88 7.81
CA PRO A 355 -31.67 -27.30 8.03
C PRO A 355 -30.56 -28.18 7.46
N LYS A 356 -30.15 -29.22 8.19
CA LYS A 356 -28.96 -30.06 7.85
C LYS A 356 -28.94 -30.55 6.40
N GLU A 357 -30.10 -30.90 5.83
CA GLU A 357 -30.23 -31.29 4.42
C GLU A 357 -29.96 -30.14 3.42
N ALA A 358 -30.37 -28.90 3.76
CA ALA A 358 -30.07 -27.74 2.93
C ALA A 358 -28.57 -27.39 3.00
N MET A 359 -27.93 -27.55 4.17
CA MET A 359 -26.47 -27.43 4.31
C MET A 359 -25.73 -28.49 3.47
N LYS A 360 -26.16 -29.77 3.49
CA LYS A 360 -25.62 -30.83 2.60
C LYS A 360 -25.79 -30.47 1.12
N ASN A 361 -26.92 -29.88 0.74
CA ASN A 361 -27.15 -29.44 -0.65
C ASN A 361 -26.26 -28.26 -1.05
N LEU A 362 -26.02 -27.30 -0.15
CA LEU A 362 -25.09 -26.18 -0.37
C LEU A 362 -23.64 -26.68 -0.52
N GLN A 363 -23.22 -27.66 0.29
CA GLN A 363 -21.90 -28.31 0.14
C GLN A 363 -21.75 -28.99 -1.23
N MET A 364 -22.76 -29.75 -1.69
CA MET A 364 -22.76 -30.33 -3.04
C MET A 364 -22.76 -29.25 -4.14
N MET A 365 -23.48 -28.14 -3.96
CA MET A 365 -23.44 -27.00 -4.89
C MET A 365 -22.03 -26.39 -4.96
N GLN A 366 -21.35 -26.23 -3.82
CA GLN A 366 -19.97 -25.77 -3.75
C GLN A 366 -18.98 -26.75 -4.42
N MET A 367 -19.20 -28.07 -4.32
CA MET A 367 -18.41 -29.07 -5.05
C MET A 367 -18.50 -28.87 -6.58
N PHE A 368 -19.71 -28.72 -7.12
CA PHE A 368 -19.90 -28.51 -8.56
C PHE A 368 -19.33 -27.17 -9.04
N VAL A 369 -19.39 -26.13 -8.20
CA VAL A 369 -18.75 -24.83 -8.46
C VAL A 369 -17.22 -24.94 -8.46
N ASN A 370 -16.62 -25.52 -7.41
CA ASN A 370 -15.17 -25.74 -7.32
C ASN A 370 -14.65 -26.54 -8.52
N ARG A 371 -15.32 -27.65 -8.88
CA ARG A 371 -14.97 -28.48 -10.04
C ARG A 371 -15.16 -27.72 -11.35
N GLY A 372 -16.20 -26.89 -11.47
CA GLY A 372 -16.46 -26.06 -12.65
C GLY A 372 -15.37 -25.02 -12.91
N ASN A 373 -14.99 -24.25 -11.88
CA ASN A 373 -13.93 -23.24 -11.98
C ASN A 373 -12.58 -23.88 -12.34
N THR A 374 -12.24 -24.99 -11.69
CA THR A 374 -10.93 -25.66 -11.81
C THR A 374 -10.67 -26.30 -13.19
N ARG A 375 -11.68 -26.43 -14.08
CA ARG A 375 -11.52 -27.13 -15.38
C ARG A 375 -10.55 -26.48 -16.38
N TRP A 376 -10.18 -25.20 -16.21
CA TRP A 376 -9.25 -24.54 -17.16
C TRP A 376 -7.77 -24.71 -16.79
N THR A 377 -7.49 -25.00 -15.51
CA THR A 377 -6.15 -25.28 -14.98
C THR A 377 -5.81 -26.76 -15.09
N GLU A 378 -6.82 -27.63 -14.98
CA GLU A 378 -6.72 -29.07 -15.23
C GLU A 378 -6.43 -29.39 -16.71
N GLY A 379 -5.46 -30.26 -16.97
CA GLY A 379 -4.99 -30.60 -18.32
C GLY A 379 -3.79 -29.77 -18.82
N ARG A 380 -3.39 -28.71 -18.10
CA ARG A 380 -2.12 -28.01 -18.29
C ARG A 380 -1.04 -28.60 -17.37
N SER A 381 0.24 -28.43 -17.72
CA SER A 381 1.38 -28.79 -16.87
C SER A 381 1.92 -27.55 -16.17
N TRP A 382 2.16 -27.64 -14.87
CA TRP A 382 2.47 -26.49 -14.01
C TRP A 382 3.70 -26.74 -13.11
N LYS A 383 4.52 -25.71 -12.98
CA LYS A 383 5.72 -25.62 -12.12
C LYS A 383 5.62 -24.39 -11.22
N CYS A 384 6.45 -24.30 -10.17
CA CYS A 384 6.57 -23.08 -9.38
C CYS A 384 7.04 -21.91 -10.26
N GLY A 385 6.51 -20.71 -10.02
CA GLY A 385 6.99 -19.51 -10.69
C GLY A 385 8.41 -19.14 -10.24
N LYS A 386 9.18 -18.49 -11.12
CA LYS A 386 10.44 -17.85 -10.75
C LYS A 386 10.21 -16.36 -10.55
N ALA A 387 10.72 -15.81 -9.44
CA ALA A 387 10.68 -14.37 -9.16
C ALA A 387 12.07 -13.73 -9.21
N PHE A 388 12.10 -12.41 -9.36
CA PHE A 388 13.31 -11.59 -9.33
C PHE A 388 13.36 -10.77 -8.04
N ASP A 389 14.39 -10.95 -7.22
CA ASP A 389 14.58 -10.23 -5.96
C ASP A 389 15.05 -8.78 -6.20
N VAL A 390 14.24 -7.81 -5.75
CA VAL A 390 14.50 -6.37 -5.84
C VAL A 390 15.60 -5.91 -4.89
N ASP A 391 15.72 -6.52 -3.70
CA ASP A 391 16.74 -6.17 -2.71
C ASP A 391 18.13 -6.70 -3.12
N THR A 392 18.23 -7.91 -3.65
CA THR A 392 19.47 -8.39 -4.29
C THR A 392 19.84 -7.53 -5.49
N PHE A 393 18.89 -7.08 -6.32
CA PHE A 393 19.18 -6.16 -7.43
C PHE A 393 19.69 -4.80 -6.94
N GLU A 394 19.14 -4.25 -5.87
CA GLU A 394 19.62 -2.98 -5.29
C GLU A 394 21.00 -3.14 -4.62
N ARG A 395 21.24 -4.24 -3.89
CA ARG A 395 22.53 -4.49 -3.22
C ARG A 395 23.67 -4.87 -4.17
N VAL A 396 23.39 -5.59 -5.26
CA VAL A 396 24.41 -6.20 -6.13
C VAL A 396 24.46 -5.57 -7.53
N GLY A 397 23.36 -4.97 -8.01
CA GLY A 397 23.26 -4.43 -9.38
C GLY A 397 24.14 -3.21 -9.67
N GLY A 398 24.58 -2.47 -8.65
CA GLY A 398 25.55 -1.39 -8.80
C GLY A 398 25.15 -0.32 -9.83
N LEU A 399 25.90 -0.21 -10.93
CA LEU A 399 25.60 0.73 -12.02
C LEU A 399 24.28 0.39 -12.75
N ASP A 400 23.94 -0.89 -12.88
CA ASP A 400 22.73 -1.38 -13.55
C ASP A 400 21.48 -0.92 -12.77
N TYR A 401 21.49 -1.11 -11.44
CA TYR A 401 20.46 -0.60 -10.54
C TYR A 401 20.34 0.93 -10.60
N ASN A 402 21.46 1.64 -10.51
CA ASN A 402 21.43 3.12 -10.53
C ASN A 402 20.90 3.69 -11.85
N HIS A 403 21.21 3.05 -12.99
CA HIS A 403 20.65 3.43 -14.29
C HIS A 403 19.12 3.33 -14.30
N TYR A 404 18.56 2.15 -13.99
CA TYR A 404 17.10 1.98 -14.00
C TYR A 404 16.39 2.75 -12.87
N LYS A 405 17.05 3.02 -11.73
CA LYS A 405 16.52 3.89 -10.68
C LYS A 405 16.35 5.33 -11.15
N LEU A 406 17.34 5.88 -11.86
CA LEU A 406 17.26 7.22 -12.44
C LEU A 406 16.13 7.29 -13.48
N SER A 407 16.06 6.31 -14.40
CA SER A 407 14.97 6.23 -15.38
C SER A 407 13.59 6.12 -14.73
N ALA A 408 13.44 5.33 -13.65
CA ALA A 408 12.18 5.24 -12.90
C ALA A 408 11.76 6.58 -12.30
N VAL A 409 12.69 7.34 -11.71
CA VAL A 409 12.43 8.69 -11.16
C VAL A 409 12.11 9.69 -12.27
N GLU A 410 12.73 9.57 -13.45
CA GLU A 410 12.46 10.42 -14.61
C GLU A 410 11.04 10.17 -15.17
N LEU A 411 10.62 8.92 -15.35
CA LEU A 411 9.24 8.58 -15.75
C LEU A 411 8.20 9.16 -14.79
N LEU A 412 8.46 9.12 -13.47
CA LEU A 412 7.59 9.71 -12.44
C LEU A 412 7.55 11.25 -12.52
N LYS A 413 8.69 11.91 -12.77
CA LYS A 413 8.78 13.37 -13.01
C LYS A 413 8.13 13.82 -14.31
N GLU A 414 8.14 12.98 -15.34
CA GLU A 414 7.50 13.23 -16.62
C GLU A 414 5.99 12.99 -16.58
N GLY A 415 5.47 12.23 -15.61
CA GLY A 415 4.05 11.86 -15.51
C GLY A 415 3.69 10.60 -16.32
N LYS A 416 4.69 9.83 -16.74
CA LYS A 416 4.55 8.65 -17.60
C LYS A 416 4.11 7.38 -16.87
N VAL A 417 3.96 7.45 -15.55
CA VAL A 417 3.39 6.40 -14.71
C VAL A 417 2.05 6.89 -14.15
N ALA A 418 0.99 6.15 -14.43
CA ALA A 418 -0.32 6.34 -13.82
C ALA A 418 -0.57 5.29 -12.74
N PHE A 419 -1.42 5.62 -11.77
CA PHE A 419 -1.79 4.73 -10.67
C PHE A 419 -3.26 4.34 -10.81
N GLN A 420 -3.60 3.10 -10.49
CA GLN A 420 -4.94 2.55 -10.56
C GLN A 420 -5.29 1.92 -9.21
N VAL A 421 -6.29 2.48 -8.54
CA VAL A 421 -6.88 1.91 -7.32
C VAL A 421 -8.12 1.14 -7.73
N LEU A 422 -8.09 -0.16 -7.49
CA LEU A 422 -9.19 -1.08 -7.71
C LEU A 422 -10.08 -1.16 -6.48
N ASP A 423 -11.38 -1.29 -6.68
CA ASP A 423 -12.26 -1.72 -5.61
C ASP A 423 -11.94 -3.18 -5.23
N SER A 424 -12.20 -3.52 -3.97
CA SER A 424 -11.91 -4.85 -3.40
C SER A 424 -13.12 -5.78 -3.38
N ASP A 425 -14.29 -5.29 -3.77
CA ASP A 425 -15.62 -5.87 -3.51
C ASP A 425 -15.95 -6.03 -1.99
N ILE A 426 -15.10 -5.55 -1.08
CA ILE A 426 -15.28 -5.70 0.38
C ILE A 426 -16.25 -4.65 0.93
N MET A 427 -17.35 -5.15 1.47
CA MET A 427 -18.29 -4.40 2.32
C MET A 427 -17.97 -4.71 3.79
N MET A 428 -17.60 -3.69 4.57
CA MET A 428 -17.44 -3.80 6.02
C MET A 428 -18.79 -3.66 6.70
N ALA A 429 -19.05 -4.52 7.69
CA ALA A 429 -20.19 -4.35 8.59
C ALA A 429 -19.96 -3.16 9.54
N LEU A 430 -21.06 -2.59 10.01
CA LEU A 430 -21.10 -1.55 11.04
C LEU A 430 -21.84 -2.06 12.29
N ARG A 431 -21.55 -1.44 13.44
CA ARG A 431 -22.20 -1.70 14.75
C ARG A 431 -23.74 -1.61 14.76
N ASP A 432 -24.35 -0.93 13.80
CA ASP A 432 -25.81 -0.81 13.65
C ASP A 432 -26.43 -1.89 12.72
N GLY A 433 -25.61 -2.79 12.17
CA GLY A 433 -26.00 -3.78 11.17
C GLY A 433 -25.94 -3.28 9.72
N GLY A 434 -25.53 -2.02 9.50
CA GLY A 434 -25.26 -1.47 8.18
C GLY A 434 -24.03 -2.10 7.51
N GLN A 435 -23.81 -1.76 6.24
CA GLN A 435 -22.60 -2.13 5.50
C GLN A 435 -22.10 -0.97 4.64
N LEU A 436 -20.79 -0.69 4.67
CA LEU A 436 -20.14 0.33 3.85
C LEU A 436 -18.96 -0.24 3.03
N PRO A 437 -18.69 0.27 1.82
CA PRO A 437 -17.48 -0.06 1.09
C PRO A 437 -16.26 0.63 1.73
N LEU A 438 -15.06 0.05 1.55
CA LEU A 438 -13.81 0.61 2.10
C LEU A 438 -13.51 2.06 1.69
N TRP A 439 -14.04 2.51 0.56
CA TRP A 439 -14.01 3.91 0.11
C TRP A 439 -14.59 4.90 1.11
N LEU A 440 -15.55 4.47 1.94
CA LEU A 440 -16.27 5.28 2.93
C LEU A 440 -15.99 4.87 4.38
N GLN A 441 -15.32 3.74 4.62
CA GLN A 441 -15.00 3.21 5.95
C GLN A 441 -13.69 3.79 6.51
N ASP A 442 -13.60 4.07 7.81
CA ASP A 442 -12.31 4.31 8.49
C ASP A 442 -11.69 2.98 8.99
N PRO A 443 -10.41 2.69 8.73
CA PRO A 443 -9.72 1.54 9.32
C PRO A 443 -9.62 1.58 10.85
N TRP A 444 -9.64 2.74 11.51
CA TRP A 444 -9.70 2.82 12.98
C TRP A 444 -11.04 2.35 13.53
N ASP A 445 -12.17 2.70 12.92
CA ASP A 445 -13.49 2.21 13.33
C ASP A 445 -13.52 0.67 13.25
N ALA A 446 -12.98 0.12 12.15
CA ALA A 446 -12.85 -1.32 11.95
C ALA A 446 -11.94 -2.02 12.99
N VAL A 447 -10.85 -1.36 13.40
CA VAL A 447 -9.95 -1.86 14.45
C VAL A 447 -10.59 -1.77 15.83
N GLU A 448 -11.33 -0.69 16.13
CA GLU A 448 -12.05 -0.53 17.39
C GLU A 448 -13.21 -1.52 17.51
N GLU A 449 -13.95 -1.78 16.42
CA GLU A 449 -15.01 -2.78 16.40
C GLU A 449 -14.48 -4.22 16.55
N SER A 450 -13.32 -4.52 15.96
CA SER A 450 -12.71 -5.86 16.05
C SER A 450 -12.00 -6.14 17.39
N LEU A 451 -11.30 -5.16 17.98
CA LEU A 451 -10.52 -5.36 19.22
C LEU A 451 -11.21 -4.83 20.48
N GLY A 452 -12.21 -3.96 20.33
CA GLY A 452 -12.79 -3.16 21.40
C GLY A 452 -11.90 -1.98 21.80
N GLU A 453 -12.52 -0.83 22.09
CA GLU A 453 -11.84 0.42 22.47
C GLU A 453 -10.75 0.24 23.53
N ALA A 454 -10.99 -0.63 24.53
CA ALA A 454 -10.05 -0.96 25.59
C ALA A 454 -8.66 -1.44 25.07
N ARG A 455 -8.62 -2.20 23.98
CA ARG A 455 -7.38 -2.74 23.38
C ARG A 455 -6.66 -1.75 22.46
N LEU A 456 -7.26 -0.60 22.14
CA LEU A 456 -6.59 0.43 21.33
C LEU A 456 -5.35 0.99 22.08
N PRO A 457 -4.24 1.24 21.37
CA PRO A 457 -2.99 1.67 21.97
C PRO A 457 -3.02 3.17 22.32
N LEU A 458 -1.85 3.71 22.66
CA LEU A 458 -1.67 5.04 23.20
C LEU A 458 -0.99 5.98 22.21
N GLY A 459 -1.46 7.22 22.19
CA GLY A 459 -1.11 8.23 21.19
C GLY A 459 -2.36 8.83 20.55
N ASP A 460 -2.15 9.56 19.46
CA ASP A 460 -3.19 10.15 18.64
C ASP A 460 -3.66 9.17 17.56
N HIS A 461 -4.97 9.04 17.37
CA HIS A 461 -5.61 8.30 16.28
C HIS A 461 -6.41 9.28 15.41
N PHE A 462 -6.22 9.27 14.10
CA PHE A 462 -6.96 10.11 13.16
C PHE A 462 -8.20 9.39 12.63
N MET A 463 -9.32 9.59 13.33
CA MET A 463 -10.65 9.11 12.97
C MET A 463 -11.26 10.03 11.89
N GLY A 464 -12.11 9.49 11.02
CA GLY A 464 -12.71 10.19 9.87
C GLY A 464 -11.91 10.12 8.56
N LEU A 465 -10.82 9.35 8.53
CA LEU A 465 -9.95 9.14 7.35
C LEU A 465 -10.17 7.77 6.72
N THR A 466 -10.80 7.73 5.55
CA THR A 466 -11.12 6.45 4.90
C THR A 466 -9.88 5.73 4.35
N TYR A 467 -10.02 4.44 3.98
CA TYR A 467 -8.97 3.70 3.26
C TYR A 467 -8.49 4.49 2.03
N ALA A 468 -9.42 5.07 1.26
CA ALA A 468 -9.13 5.90 0.09
C ALA A 468 -8.37 7.19 0.48
N SER A 469 -8.82 7.91 1.52
CA SER A 469 -8.14 9.12 1.99
C SER A 469 -6.70 8.83 2.41
N ARG A 470 -6.47 7.76 3.18
CA ARG A 470 -5.15 7.35 3.67
C ARG A 470 -4.21 6.96 2.52
N LEU A 471 -4.70 6.20 1.54
CA LEU A 471 -3.94 5.81 0.34
C LEU A 471 -3.57 7.02 -0.53
N LEU A 472 -4.54 7.92 -0.80
CA LEU A 472 -4.34 9.08 -1.66
C LEU A 472 -3.39 10.13 -1.05
N LEU A 473 -3.50 10.38 0.26
CA LEU A 473 -2.57 11.24 1.00
C LEU A 473 -1.14 10.67 0.97
N ASN A 474 -0.96 9.36 1.15
CA ASN A 474 0.37 8.75 1.09
C ASN A 474 0.95 8.71 -0.33
N LEU A 475 0.12 8.52 -1.37
CA LEU A 475 0.53 8.66 -2.77
C LEU A 475 1.05 10.07 -3.07
N HIS A 476 0.38 11.11 -2.55
CA HIS A 476 0.84 12.49 -2.67
C HIS A 476 2.21 12.67 -2.00
N ILE A 477 2.36 12.21 -0.74
CA ILE A 477 3.61 12.33 0.01
C ILE A 477 4.78 11.62 -0.71
N ALA A 478 4.58 10.38 -1.16
CA ALA A 478 5.61 9.62 -1.85
C ALA A 478 6.01 10.27 -3.18
N MET A 479 5.05 10.78 -3.96
CA MET A 479 5.33 11.46 -5.23
C MET A 479 6.04 12.81 -5.04
N ASP A 480 5.68 13.58 -4.01
CA ASP A 480 6.38 14.81 -3.63
C ASP A 480 7.83 14.53 -3.22
N ALA A 481 8.07 13.51 -2.38
CA ALA A 481 9.39 13.11 -1.94
C ALA A 481 10.30 12.57 -3.06
N ILE A 482 9.76 11.76 -3.98
CA ILE A 482 10.53 11.08 -5.04
C ILE A 482 10.75 11.99 -6.26
N ALA A 483 9.72 12.73 -6.67
CA ALA A 483 9.68 13.44 -7.95
C ALA A 483 9.47 14.95 -7.81
N GLY A 484 9.27 15.47 -6.60
CA GLY A 484 9.05 16.87 -6.30
C GLY A 484 7.62 17.35 -6.58
N PRO A 485 7.22 18.53 -6.08
CA PRO A 485 5.82 18.98 -6.09
C PRO A 485 5.30 19.25 -7.50
N ALA A 486 6.19 19.49 -8.47
CA ALA A 486 5.83 19.63 -9.88
C ALA A 486 5.28 18.32 -10.48
N SER A 487 5.65 17.15 -9.97
CA SER A 487 5.20 15.85 -10.48
C SER A 487 3.70 15.59 -10.24
N LEU A 488 3.18 16.05 -9.09
CA LEU A 488 1.77 15.96 -8.70
C LEU A 488 0.83 16.63 -9.72
N SER A 489 1.32 17.64 -10.44
CA SER A 489 0.58 18.31 -11.52
C SER A 489 0.38 17.45 -12.77
N LYS A 490 1.16 16.37 -12.93
CA LYS A 490 1.13 15.44 -14.08
C LYS A 490 0.62 14.05 -13.73
N LEU A 491 0.91 13.58 -12.52
CA LEU A 491 0.50 12.29 -11.97
C LEU A 491 -0.98 12.01 -12.26
N ARG A 492 -1.30 10.84 -12.81
CA ARG A 492 -2.67 10.40 -13.12
C ARG A 492 -3.10 9.29 -12.19
N VAL A 493 -4.34 9.36 -11.70
CA VAL A 493 -4.92 8.37 -10.78
C VAL A 493 -6.29 7.92 -11.30
N VAL A 494 -6.43 6.62 -11.53
CA VAL A 494 -7.69 5.96 -11.90
C VAL A 494 -8.28 5.31 -10.65
N LEU A 495 -9.51 5.67 -10.32
CA LEU A 495 -10.24 5.21 -9.12
C LEU A 495 -11.45 4.40 -9.57
N HIS A 496 -11.40 3.08 -9.39
CA HIS A 496 -12.57 2.24 -9.62
C HIS A 496 -13.43 2.20 -8.36
N ILE A 497 -14.65 2.72 -8.44
CA ILE A 497 -15.49 3.01 -7.28
C ILE A 497 -16.81 2.21 -7.32
N PRO A 498 -17.36 1.74 -6.19
CA PRO A 498 -18.67 1.10 -6.14
C PRO A 498 -19.76 2.00 -6.75
N GLY A 499 -20.42 1.53 -7.82
CA GLY A 499 -21.38 2.35 -8.57
C GLY A 499 -22.60 2.81 -7.76
N GLY A 500 -22.99 2.05 -6.72
CA GLY A 500 -24.06 2.44 -5.79
C GLY A 500 -23.67 3.53 -4.78
N TYR A 501 -22.38 3.83 -4.63
CA TYR A 501 -21.83 4.84 -3.71
C TYR A 501 -21.05 5.95 -4.43
N ALA A 502 -21.04 5.93 -5.77
CA ALA A 502 -20.17 6.77 -6.60
C ALA A 502 -20.40 8.28 -6.41
N ASP A 503 -21.59 8.70 -5.99
CA ASP A 503 -21.93 10.10 -5.69
C ASP A 503 -21.19 10.53 -4.40
N ALA A 504 -21.50 9.89 -3.27
CA ALA A 504 -20.87 10.16 -1.98
C ALA A 504 -19.32 10.05 -1.98
N ILE A 505 -18.76 9.11 -2.74
CA ILE A 505 -17.30 8.95 -2.88
C ILE A 505 -16.69 10.12 -3.65
N VAL A 506 -17.32 10.57 -4.75
CA VAL A 506 -16.86 11.74 -5.51
C VAL A 506 -17.01 13.02 -4.68
N ASP A 507 -18.16 13.23 -4.04
CA ASP A 507 -18.43 14.43 -3.24
C ASP A 507 -17.42 14.57 -2.08
N ARG A 508 -17.06 13.46 -1.42
CA ARG A 508 -16.03 13.47 -0.36
C ARG A 508 -14.64 13.80 -0.92
N ILE A 509 -14.24 13.23 -2.06
CA ILE A 509 -12.94 13.50 -2.68
C ILE A 509 -12.86 14.94 -3.22
N VAL A 510 -13.98 15.52 -3.68
CA VAL A 510 -14.09 16.93 -4.07
C VAL A 510 -13.98 17.84 -2.84
N ALA A 511 -14.68 17.51 -1.75
CA ALA A 511 -14.65 18.28 -0.50
C ALA A 511 -13.26 18.31 0.15
N ASP A 512 -12.55 17.18 0.20
CA ASP A 512 -11.15 17.08 0.65
C ASP A 512 -10.14 17.60 -0.41
N GLY A 513 -10.60 18.42 -1.39
CA GLY A 513 -9.75 19.14 -2.34
C GLY A 513 -8.94 18.25 -3.28
N PHE A 514 -9.45 17.07 -3.63
CA PHE A 514 -8.76 16.00 -4.37
C PHE A 514 -7.43 15.57 -3.73
N TYR A 515 -7.26 15.79 -2.41
CA TYR A 515 -6.00 15.61 -1.68
C TYR A 515 -4.80 16.30 -2.36
N GLY A 516 -5.04 17.42 -3.05
CA GLY A 516 -4.02 18.20 -3.76
C GLY A 516 -3.64 17.67 -5.15
N PHE A 517 -4.24 16.59 -5.63
CA PHE A 517 -4.16 16.22 -7.05
C PHE A 517 -5.00 17.19 -7.90
N ARG A 518 -4.71 17.24 -9.20
CA ARG A 518 -5.52 18.04 -10.13
C ARG A 518 -6.84 17.30 -10.45
N PRO A 519 -8.00 17.99 -10.51
CA PRO A 519 -9.27 17.35 -10.85
C PRO A 519 -9.23 16.64 -12.22
N GLU A 520 -8.58 17.26 -13.22
CA GLU A 520 -8.39 16.67 -14.55
C GLU A 520 -7.37 15.51 -14.60
N ASN A 521 -6.73 15.18 -13.47
CA ASN A 521 -5.81 14.05 -13.34
C ASN A 521 -6.43 12.85 -12.61
N VAL A 522 -7.58 13.04 -11.93
CA VAL A 522 -8.31 11.98 -11.24
C VAL A 522 -9.44 11.49 -12.14
N ILE A 523 -9.45 10.19 -12.42
CA ILE A 523 -10.40 9.54 -13.33
C ILE A 523 -11.21 8.52 -12.52
N PHE A 524 -12.51 8.74 -12.40
CA PHE A 524 -13.43 7.84 -11.71
C PHE A 524 -14.05 6.84 -12.69
N VAL A 525 -14.11 5.56 -12.31
CA VAL A 525 -14.70 4.48 -13.10
C VAL A 525 -15.70 3.69 -12.23
N PRO A 526 -17.02 3.96 -12.32
CA PRO A 526 -18.01 3.26 -11.50
C PRO A 526 -18.17 1.79 -11.87
N GLN A 527 -18.03 0.89 -10.89
CA GLN A 527 -18.28 -0.54 -11.04
C GLN A 527 -19.76 -0.87 -10.78
N ALA A 528 -20.43 -1.49 -11.75
CA ALA A 528 -21.81 -1.94 -11.59
C ALA A 528 -21.87 -3.22 -10.73
N SER A 529 -22.76 -3.27 -9.73
CA SER A 529 -23.05 -4.48 -8.95
C SER A 529 -24.31 -5.19 -9.46
N PHE A 530 -24.32 -6.52 -9.38
CA PHE A 530 -25.38 -7.39 -9.88
C PHE A 530 -25.90 -8.29 -8.75
N GLY A 531 -27.19 -8.62 -8.80
CA GLY A 531 -27.74 -9.66 -7.93
C GLY A 531 -27.27 -11.04 -8.37
N GLY A 532 -27.32 -12.00 -7.45
CA GLY A 532 -27.02 -13.40 -7.71
C GLY A 532 -28.07 -14.10 -8.58
N TYR A 533 -27.67 -15.22 -9.16
CA TYR A 533 -28.44 -15.97 -10.15
C TYR A 533 -29.00 -17.29 -9.60
N CYS A 534 -30.26 -17.57 -9.91
CA CYS A 534 -30.92 -18.85 -9.66
C CYS A 534 -31.47 -19.46 -10.95
N VAL A 535 -31.54 -20.79 -10.98
CA VAL A 535 -32.29 -21.51 -12.01
C VAL A 535 -33.79 -21.34 -11.79
N ASP A 536 -34.53 -21.01 -12.85
CA ASP A 536 -35.97 -21.22 -12.89
C ASP A 536 -36.23 -22.70 -13.25
N PRO A 537 -36.87 -23.51 -12.37
CA PRO A 537 -37.12 -24.91 -12.65
C PRO A 537 -38.12 -25.15 -13.79
N LYS A 538 -38.88 -24.13 -14.24
CA LYS A 538 -39.84 -24.26 -15.36
C LYS A 538 -39.17 -24.13 -16.73
N THR A 539 -38.30 -23.13 -16.91
CA THR A 539 -37.54 -22.92 -18.17
C THR A 539 -36.18 -23.60 -18.18
N ASN A 540 -35.65 -24.01 -17.02
CA ASN A 540 -34.28 -24.45 -16.80
C ASN A 540 -33.25 -23.41 -17.32
N THR A 541 -33.53 -22.12 -17.06
CA THR A 541 -32.63 -21.00 -17.39
C THR A 541 -32.28 -20.21 -16.13
N PHE A 542 -31.10 -19.56 -16.13
CA PHE A 542 -30.70 -18.68 -15.03
C PHE A 542 -31.31 -17.29 -15.18
N TYR A 543 -31.90 -16.79 -14.10
CA TYR A 543 -32.37 -15.43 -13.94
C TYR A 543 -31.71 -14.78 -12.72
N GLN A 544 -31.62 -13.45 -12.73
CA GLN A 544 -31.07 -12.66 -11.63
C GLN A 544 -32.18 -12.42 -10.60
N VAL A 545 -31.88 -12.58 -9.31
CA VAL A 545 -32.86 -12.43 -8.23
C VAL A 545 -32.76 -11.04 -7.61
N GLU A 546 -33.86 -10.28 -7.66
CA GLU A 546 -33.87 -8.85 -7.32
C GLU A 546 -33.66 -8.56 -5.82
N GLY A 547 -34.04 -9.50 -4.95
CA GLY A 547 -33.79 -9.46 -3.50
C GLY A 547 -32.54 -10.21 -3.01
N SER A 548 -31.64 -10.61 -3.91
CA SER A 548 -30.35 -11.19 -3.53
C SER A 548 -29.31 -10.10 -3.21
N MET A 549 -28.26 -10.45 -2.47
CA MET A 549 -27.14 -9.52 -2.23
C MET A 549 -26.57 -9.04 -3.57
N ARG A 550 -26.18 -7.76 -3.65
CA ARG A 550 -25.57 -7.20 -4.85
C ARG A 550 -24.06 -7.27 -4.73
N ASP A 551 -23.43 -7.98 -5.64
CA ASP A 551 -21.99 -8.20 -5.69
C ASP A 551 -21.41 -7.63 -7.00
N SER A 552 -20.14 -7.24 -6.98
CA SER A 552 -19.41 -6.74 -8.15
C SER A 552 -18.96 -7.91 -9.03
N PRO A 553 -18.79 -7.75 -10.36
CA PRO A 553 -18.16 -8.74 -11.22
C PRO A 553 -16.68 -9.02 -10.91
N GLY A 554 -16.06 -8.26 -10.01
CA GLY A 554 -14.65 -8.39 -9.63
C GLY A 554 -13.68 -7.66 -10.57
N SER A 555 -12.42 -7.62 -10.13
CA SER A 555 -11.31 -6.85 -10.73
C SER A 555 -11.08 -7.04 -12.23
N GLY A 556 -11.53 -8.16 -12.82
CA GLY A 556 -11.44 -8.37 -14.27
C GLY A 556 -12.37 -7.47 -15.07
N GLU A 557 -13.55 -7.10 -14.55
CA GLU A 557 -14.41 -6.11 -15.23
C GLU A 557 -13.85 -4.68 -15.06
N SER A 558 -13.20 -4.36 -13.93
CA SER A 558 -12.45 -3.10 -13.76
C SER A 558 -11.44 -2.90 -14.89
N MET A 559 -10.68 -3.96 -15.22
CA MET A 559 -9.73 -3.94 -16.34
C MET A 559 -10.42 -3.84 -17.70
N ARG A 560 -11.61 -4.43 -17.89
CA ARG A 560 -12.38 -4.34 -19.13
C ARG A 560 -12.98 -2.94 -19.35
N GLN A 561 -13.43 -2.26 -18.29
CA GLN A 561 -13.93 -0.89 -18.35
C GLN A 561 -12.87 0.11 -18.85
N LEU A 562 -11.58 -0.15 -18.63
CA LEU A 562 -10.50 0.67 -19.19
C LEU A 562 -10.50 0.75 -20.73
N MET A 563 -11.14 -0.22 -21.41
CA MET A 563 -11.30 -0.32 -22.87
C MET A 563 -12.72 0.02 -23.35
N PHE A 564 -13.56 0.62 -22.51
CA PHE A 564 -14.91 1.06 -22.87
C PHE A 564 -15.02 2.60 -22.87
N HIS A 565 -15.64 3.16 -23.91
CA HIS A 565 -15.87 4.61 -24.02
C HIS A 565 -16.93 5.06 -23.00
N GLY A 566 -16.70 6.19 -22.32
CA GLY A 566 -17.69 6.81 -21.44
C GLY A 566 -17.97 6.11 -20.10
N GLU A 567 -17.26 5.02 -19.76
CA GLU A 567 -17.30 4.45 -18.40
C GLU A 567 -16.45 5.25 -17.39
N GLY A 568 -15.50 6.08 -17.88
CA GLY A 568 -14.65 6.94 -17.06
C GLY A 568 -15.06 8.42 -17.10
N PHE A 569 -14.89 9.14 -16.00
CA PHE A 569 -15.16 10.59 -15.92
C PHE A 569 -14.21 11.34 -14.95
N HIS A 570 -14.10 12.65 -15.12
CA HIS A 570 -13.53 13.58 -14.15
C HIS A 570 -14.63 14.29 -13.35
N ALA A 571 -14.36 14.71 -12.12
CA ALA A 571 -15.22 15.64 -11.39
C ALA A 571 -14.62 17.06 -11.44
N SER A 572 -15.46 18.09 -11.58
CA SER A 572 -15.01 19.48 -11.34
C SER A 572 -14.85 19.75 -9.84
N ARG A 573 -14.32 20.94 -9.49
CA ARG A 573 -14.27 21.42 -8.10
C ARG A 573 -15.65 21.65 -7.47
N ASP A 574 -16.68 21.66 -8.31
CA ASP A 574 -18.09 21.87 -7.97
C ASP A 574 -18.88 20.52 -7.97
N GLY A 575 -18.16 19.39 -7.96
CA GLY A 575 -18.74 18.03 -8.00
C GLY A 575 -19.25 17.58 -9.39
N LYS A 576 -19.32 18.48 -10.37
CA LYS A 576 -19.91 18.18 -11.68
C LYS A 576 -19.09 17.15 -12.45
N ARG A 577 -19.73 16.03 -12.83
CA ARG A 577 -19.12 14.98 -13.67
C ARG A 577 -18.93 15.43 -15.12
N ILE A 578 -17.78 15.09 -15.69
CA ILE A 578 -17.35 15.34 -17.06
C ILE A 578 -16.84 14.00 -17.63
N ALA A 579 -17.65 13.35 -18.47
CA ALA A 579 -17.32 12.04 -19.04
C ALA A 579 -16.15 12.10 -20.05
N LEU A 580 -15.37 11.02 -20.13
CA LEU A 580 -14.36 10.83 -21.17
C LEU A 580 -15.02 10.43 -22.50
N GLU A 581 -14.64 11.07 -23.60
CA GLU A 581 -15.10 10.72 -24.95
C GLU A 581 -14.45 9.42 -25.47
N GLU A 582 -13.21 9.19 -25.05
CA GLU A 582 -12.36 8.05 -25.39
C GLU A 582 -12.37 6.96 -24.29
N THR A 583 -11.68 5.85 -24.52
CA THR A 583 -11.45 4.85 -23.46
C THR A 583 -10.38 5.33 -22.47
N VAL A 584 -10.38 4.85 -21.23
CA VAL A 584 -9.40 5.28 -20.21
C VAL A 584 -7.96 4.98 -20.66
N LEU A 585 -7.72 3.85 -21.34
CA LEU A 585 -6.38 3.52 -21.87
C LEU A 585 -5.96 4.38 -23.08
N GLU A 586 -6.90 4.84 -23.92
CA GLU A 586 -6.61 5.83 -24.96
C GLU A 586 -6.28 7.20 -24.33
N HIS A 587 -7.04 7.62 -23.31
CA HIS A 587 -6.79 8.87 -22.60
C HIS A 587 -5.41 8.93 -21.95
N LEU A 588 -5.06 7.90 -21.16
CA LEU A 588 -3.74 7.78 -20.54
C LEU A 588 -2.62 7.79 -21.59
N LYS A 589 -2.83 7.11 -22.73
CA LYS A 589 -1.86 7.06 -23.84
C LYS A 589 -1.70 8.40 -24.56
N HIS A 590 -2.77 9.17 -24.78
CA HIS A 590 -2.68 10.53 -25.32
C HIS A 590 -2.01 11.52 -24.36
N LEU A 591 -2.13 11.29 -23.05
CA LEU A 591 -1.40 12.00 -22.01
C LEU A 591 0.08 11.57 -21.87
N GLY A 592 0.55 10.60 -22.68
CA GLY A 592 1.92 10.13 -22.68
C GLY A 592 2.26 9.09 -21.60
N VAL A 593 1.27 8.48 -20.96
CA VAL A 593 1.49 7.43 -19.96
C VAL A 593 1.98 6.15 -20.62
N GLU A 594 3.16 5.70 -20.20
CA GLU A 594 3.81 4.47 -20.67
C GLU A 594 3.47 3.26 -19.78
N TRP A 595 3.28 3.48 -18.47
CA TRP A 595 3.06 2.44 -17.46
C TRP A 595 1.86 2.73 -16.55
N LEU A 596 1.10 1.68 -16.20
CA LEU A 596 0.02 1.70 -15.23
C LEU A 596 0.38 0.82 -14.04
N ARG A 597 0.42 1.39 -12.82
CA ARG A 597 0.58 0.64 -11.57
C ARG A 597 -0.79 0.38 -10.94
N SER A 598 -1.19 -0.88 -10.84
CA SER A 598 -2.47 -1.32 -10.27
C SER A 598 -2.29 -1.83 -8.84
N MET A 599 -3.21 -1.46 -7.94
CA MET A 599 -3.32 -1.93 -6.55
C MET A 599 -4.79 -1.92 -6.10
N ALA A 600 -5.15 -2.62 -5.03
CA ALA A 600 -6.50 -2.60 -4.46
C ALA A 600 -6.58 -1.66 -3.24
N ILE A 601 -7.78 -1.11 -2.96
CA ILE A 601 -8.01 -0.17 -1.85
C ILE A 601 -7.75 -0.76 -0.45
N ASP A 602 -7.82 -2.08 -0.30
CA ASP A 602 -7.55 -2.80 0.95
C ASP A 602 -6.05 -2.98 1.26
N ASP A 603 -5.16 -2.60 0.33
CA ASP A 603 -3.71 -2.66 0.45
C ASP A 603 -3.14 -1.49 1.27
N ILE A 604 -3.56 -1.38 2.54
CA ILE A 604 -2.98 -0.42 3.48
C ILE A 604 -1.47 -0.63 3.64
N ILE A 605 -0.97 -1.87 3.53
CA ILE A 605 0.48 -2.16 3.61
C ILE A 605 1.22 -1.53 2.43
N GLY A 606 0.67 -1.60 1.21
CA GLY A 606 1.16 -0.89 0.04
C GLY A 606 0.98 0.62 0.13
N SER A 607 0.15 1.10 1.07
CA SER A 607 -0.09 2.52 1.29
C SER A 607 0.96 3.19 2.20
N HIS A 608 1.83 2.48 2.92
CA HIS A 608 2.78 3.14 3.86
C HIS A 608 4.14 3.54 3.22
N SER A 609 4.66 4.70 3.66
CA SER A 609 5.94 5.31 3.26
C SER A 609 6.28 5.17 1.77
N ASP A 610 7.31 4.39 1.43
CA ASP A 610 7.83 4.26 0.08
C ASP A 610 7.07 3.21 -0.76
N ALA A 611 6.28 2.35 -0.11
CA ALA A 611 5.65 1.19 -0.75
C ALA A 611 4.64 1.58 -1.84
N VAL A 612 4.03 2.78 -1.74
CA VAL A 612 3.01 3.29 -2.67
C VAL A 612 3.55 3.41 -4.08
N VAL A 613 4.80 3.87 -4.21
CA VAL A 613 5.46 4.15 -5.50
C VAL A 613 6.53 3.12 -5.82
N ASP A 614 7.28 2.64 -4.81
CA ASP A 614 8.33 1.61 -4.88
C ASP A 614 9.25 1.75 -6.11
N VAL A 615 10.14 2.74 -6.05
CA VAL A 615 11.09 3.08 -7.13
C VAL A 615 12.02 1.89 -7.46
N SER A 616 12.37 1.04 -6.49
CA SER A 616 13.23 -0.12 -6.74
C SER A 616 12.49 -1.24 -7.48
N SER A 617 11.21 -1.48 -7.18
CA SER A 617 10.38 -2.39 -8.00
C SER A 617 10.09 -1.83 -9.39
N LEU A 618 9.91 -0.51 -9.54
CA LEU A 618 9.79 0.12 -10.85
C LEU A 618 11.10 0.01 -11.65
N ALA A 619 12.25 0.23 -11.02
CA ALA A 619 13.57 0.05 -11.65
C ALA A 619 13.78 -1.41 -12.11
N MET A 620 13.44 -2.40 -11.28
CA MET A 620 13.44 -3.80 -11.68
C MET A 620 12.47 -4.05 -12.85
N THR A 621 11.28 -3.45 -12.84
CA THR A 621 10.29 -3.57 -13.93
C THR A 621 10.84 -3.07 -15.27
N LEU A 622 11.48 -1.89 -15.28
CA LEU A 622 12.12 -1.35 -16.49
C LEU A 622 13.25 -2.25 -17.00
N ARG A 623 14.04 -2.82 -16.08
CA ARG A 623 15.10 -3.78 -16.40
C ARG A 623 14.54 -5.07 -17.03
N LEU A 624 13.51 -5.67 -16.44
CA LEU A 624 12.89 -6.89 -16.96
C LEU A 624 12.24 -6.66 -18.34
N GLN A 625 11.67 -5.47 -18.57
CA GLN A 625 11.24 -5.07 -19.91
C GLN A 625 12.41 -4.99 -20.89
N ALA A 626 13.54 -4.37 -20.50
CA ALA A 626 14.72 -4.26 -21.36
C ALA A 626 15.41 -5.60 -21.66
N THR A 627 15.49 -6.53 -20.69
CA THR A 627 16.22 -7.80 -20.84
C THR A 627 15.37 -8.97 -21.33
N HIS A 628 14.06 -8.99 -21.05
CA HIS A 628 13.16 -10.10 -21.38
C HIS A 628 11.95 -9.70 -22.25
N GLY A 629 11.69 -8.40 -22.42
CA GLY A 629 10.48 -7.91 -23.09
C GLY A 629 9.22 -8.17 -22.26
N THR A 630 9.32 -8.10 -20.93
CA THR A 630 8.24 -8.28 -19.96
C THR A 630 7.30 -7.08 -19.98
N GLY A 631 6.06 -7.27 -20.48
CA GLY A 631 5.06 -6.21 -20.60
C GLY A 631 4.17 -6.03 -19.36
N ILE A 632 4.12 -7.02 -18.47
CA ILE A 632 3.44 -6.94 -17.16
C ILE A 632 4.36 -7.54 -16.08
N VAL A 633 4.49 -6.87 -14.94
CA VAL A 633 5.19 -7.37 -13.75
C VAL A 633 4.21 -7.42 -12.58
N LEU A 634 4.25 -8.48 -11.79
CA LEU A 634 3.48 -8.60 -10.53
C LEU A 634 4.42 -8.62 -9.31
N GLN A 635 3.97 -8.06 -8.19
CA GLN A 635 4.67 -8.22 -6.91
C GLN A 635 4.25 -9.53 -6.22
N ALA A 636 5.22 -10.41 -6.04
CA ALA A 636 5.07 -11.71 -5.39
C ALA A 636 5.77 -11.75 -4.02
N ALA A 637 5.32 -12.67 -3.17
CA ALA A 637 5.99 -13.07 -1.94
C ALA A 637 6.12 -14.59 -1.90
N GLU A 638 7.19 -15.03 -1.24
CA GLU A 638 7.44 -16.44 -0.95
C GLU A 638 6.53 -16.89 0.21
N VAL A 639 6.09 -18.14 0.21
CA VAL A 639 5.22 -18.71 1.24
C VAL A 639 5.70 -20.07 1.72
N ASP A 640 5.91 -20.19 3.03
CA ASP A 640 6.49 -21.38 3.68
C ASP A 640 5.60 -22.62 3.65
N SER A 641 4.31 -22.48 3.29
CA SER A 641 3.35 -23.59 3.26
C SER A 641 2.22 -23.39 2.25
N VAL A 642 1.53 -24.49 1.90
CA VAL A 642 0.33 -24.47 1.04
C VAL A 642 -0.83 -23.78 1.77
N GLU A 643 -0.85 -23.86 3.09
CA GLU A 643 -1.83 -23.23 3.98
C GLU A 643 -1.65 -21.70 3.97
N ALA A 644 -0.40 -21.21 3.91
CA ALA A 644 -0.10 -19.80 3.69
C ALA A 644 -0.45 -19.35 2.25
N ALA A 645 -0.21 -20.18 1.23
CA ALA A 645 -0.68 -19.90 -0.13
C ALA A 645 -2.23 -19.80 -0.18
N ARG A 646 -2.92 -20.69 0.54
CA ARG A 646 -4.39 -20.71 0.66
C ARG A 646 -4.91 -19.47 1.39
N SER A 647 -4.30 -19.05 2.50
CA SER A 647 -4.71 -17.84 3.21
C SER A 647 -4.37 -16.54 2.47
N ASN A 648 -3.48 -16.58 1.46
CA ASN A 648 -3.26 -15.50 0.49
C ASN A 648 -4.19 -15.58 -0.75
N GLY A 649 -4.97 -16.65 -0.90
CA GLY A 649 -6.05 -16.78 -1.89
C GLY A 649 -5.61 -16.84 -3.36
N ASN A 650 -4.32 -16.99 -3.65
CA ASN A 650 -3.77 -17.14 -5.00
C ASN A 650 -2.38 -17.79 -4.99
N VAL A 651 -1.96 -18.34 -6.12
CA VAL A 651 -0.63 -18.95 -6.33
C VAL A 651 -0.03 -18.41 -7.63
N VAL A 652 1.28 -18.16 -7.65
CA VAL A 652 2.02 -17.76 -8.86
C VAL A 652 2.76 -18.98 -9.41
N LEU A 653 2.37 -19.40 -10.61
CA LEU A 653 2.82 -20.63 -11.27
C LEU A 653 3.46 -20.32 -12.62
N SER A 654 4.23 -21.25 -13.18
CA SER A 654 4.67 -21.22 -14.58
C SER A 654 4.10 -22.42 -15.34
N GLU A 655 3.65 -22.21 -16.57
CA GLU A 655 3.05 -23.23 -17.44
C GLU A 655 4.12 -23.87 -18.33
N ASP A 656 4.20 -25.20 -18.34
CA ASP A 656 5.28 -25.96 -18.98
C ASP A 656 5.04 -26.13 -20.49
N ILE A 657 5.30 -25.06 -21.26
CA ILE A 657 5.06 -25.02 -22.70
C ILE A 657 6.03 -25.96 -23.43
N SER A 658 5.49 -26.97 -24.12
CA SER A 658 6.27 -27.93 -24.90
C SER A 658 7.09 -27.25 -26.02
N PRO A 659 8.33 -27.69 -26.29
CA PRO A 659 9.27 -26.98 -27.17
C PRO A 659 8.81 -26.85 -28.63
N ASN A 660 7.85 -27.67 -29.08
CA ASN A 660 7.26 -27.57 -30.43
C ASN A 660 6.39 -26.30 -30.64
N GLU A 661 6.04 -25.55 -29.59
CA GLU A 661 5.33 -24.25 -29.72
C GLU A 661 6.24 -23.01 -29.64
N GLN A 662 7.57 -23.18 -29.70
CA GLN A 662 8.49 -22.05 -29.70
C GLN A 662 8.24 -21.12 -30.91
N SER A 663 8.00 -19.84 -30.63
CA SER A 663 7.66 -18.85 -31.66
C SER A 663 8.79 -18.67 -32.69
N PRO A 664 8.51 -18.74 -34.00
CA PRO A 664 9.52 -18.70 -35.07
C PRO A 664 10.10 -17.29 -35.35
N ARG A 665 10.21 -16.46 -34.31
CA ARG A 665 10.71 -15.07 -34.37
C ARG A 665 11.82 -14.77 -33.36
N LEU A 666 12.28 -15.76 -32.59
CA LEU A 666 13.44 -15.61 -31.71
C LEU A 666 14.75 -15.90 -32.48
N PRO A 667 15.81 -15.09 -32.30
CA PRO A 667 17.12 -15.39 -32.88
C PRO A 667 17.67 -16.72 -32.37
N LYS A 668 18.18 -17.56 -33.27
CA LYS A 668 18.91 -18.78 -32.90
C LYS A 668 20.22 -18.40 -32.22
N GLY A 669 20.30 -18.47 -30.89
CA GLY A 669 21.54 -18.23 -30.15
C GLY A 669 21.42 -17.71 -28.71
N SER A 670 20.25 -17.30 -28.22
CA SER A 670 20.12 -16.98 -26.79
C SER A 670 20.18 -18.27 -25.95
N PRO A 671 21.07 -18.36 -24.94
CA PRO A 671 21.04 -19.48 -24.00
C PRO A 671 19.73 -19.50 -23.21
N ASP A 672 19.26 -20.71 -22.88
CA ASP A 672 18.22 -21.05 -21.92
C ASP A 672 16.88 -20.26 -22.00
N SER A 673 16.07 -20.69 -22.97
CA SER A 673 14.61 -20.85 -22.82
C SER A 673 13.84 -19.69 -22.17
N ILE A 674 13.42 -18.72 -23.00
CA ILE A 674 12.55 -17.58 -22.64
C ILE A 674 11.20 -18.03 -22.02
N SER A 675 10.79 -19.30 -22.17
CA SER A 675 9.64 -19.89 -21.49
C SER A 675 9.72 -19.84 -19.96
N ASN A 676 10.91 -20.04 -19.38
CA ASN A 676 11.06 -20.37 -17.96
C ASN A 676 10.93 -19.17 -16.99
N TYR A 677 10.64 -17.99 -17.54
CA TYR A 677 10.48 -16.73 -16.79
C TYR A 677 9.06 -16.17 -16.86
N SER A 678 8.19 -16.75 -17.70
CA SER A 678 6.79 -16.35 -17.76
C SER A 678 6.00 -17.02 -16.65
N VAL A 679 5.35 -16.22 -15.80
CA VAL A 679 4.49 -16.67 -14.71
C VAL A 679 3.04 -16.24 -14.92
N GLN A 680 2.12 -16.98 -14.32
CA GLN A 680 0.69 -16.68 -14.29
C GLN A 680 0.24 -16.63 -12.83
N GLN A 681 -0.55 -15.62 -12.47
CA GLN A 681 -1.23 -15.61 -11.17
C GLN A 681 -2.56 -16.36 -11.31
N VAL A 682 -2.70 -17.45 -10.56
CA VAL A 682 -3.89 -18.30 -10.59
C VAL A 682 -4.64 -18.12 -9.26
N MET A 683 -5.94 -17.87 -9.31
CA MET A 683 -6.75 -17.66 -8.11
C MET A 683 -7.00 -18.99 -7.42
N LEU A 684 -7.09 -18.99 -6.08
CA LEU A 684 -7.29 -20.24 -5.34
C LEU A 684 -8.59 -20.97 -5.72
N GLU A 685 -9.61 -20.24 -6.19
CA GLU A 685 -10.88 -20.79 -6.68
C GLU A 685 -10.74 -21.65 -7.95
N ASP A 686 -9.68 -21.47 -8.73
CA ASP A 686 -9.32 -22.28 -9.91
C ASP A 686 -8.45 -23.50 -9.54
N LEU A 687 -8.18 -23.70 -8.25
CA LEU A 687 -7.25 -24.69 -7.68
C LEU A 687 -7.92 -25.52 -6.56
N ARG A 688 -9.26 -25.62 -6.55
CA ARG A 688 -10.03 -26.23 -5.45
C ARG A 688 -10.36 -27.72 -5.61
N SER A 689 -9.90 -28.38 -6.67
CA SER A 689 -10.08 -29.84 -6.81
C SER A 689 -9.11 -30.64 -5.93
N LEU A 690 -9.41 -31.92 -5.71
CA LEU A 690 -8.56 -32.83 -4.92
C LEU A 690 -7.19 -33.04 -5.57
N SER A 691 -7.14 -33.16 -6.90
CA SER A 691 -5.91 -33.26 -7.70
C SER A 691 -5.01 -32.05 -7.47
N TRP A 692 -5.56 -30.83 -7.45
CA TRP A 692 -4.82 -29.61 -7.12
C TRP A 692 -4.37 -29.52 -5.66
N THR A 693 -5.17 -30.04 -4.73
CA THR A 693 -4.77 -30.13 -3.31
C THR A 693 -3.54 -31.03 -3.12
N GLN A 694 -3.39 -32.07 -3.95
CA GLN A 694 -2.17 -32.89 -3.99
C GLN A 694 -1.04 -32.20 -4.77
N ARG A 695 -1.32 -31.63 -5.96
CA ARG A 695 -0.29 -30.97 -6.80
C ARG A 695 0.34 -29.76 -6.12
N LEU A 696 -0.40 -28.97 -5.33
CA LEU A 696 0.18 -27.85 -4.56
C LEU A 696 1.15 -28.33 -3.47
N LYS A 697 0.87 -29.46 -2.81
CA LYS A 697 1.81 -30.07 -1.84
C LYS A 697 3.05 -30.61 -2.53
N GLN A 698 2.88 -31.25 -3.69
CA GLN A 698 4.00 -31.70 -4.52
C GLN A 698 4.85 -30.53 -5.03
N LEU A 699 4.23 -29.44 -5.49
CA LEU A 699 4.93 -28.21 -5.93
C LEU A 699 5.73 -27.56 -4.79
N LYS A 700 5.19 -27.56 -3.56
CA LYS A 700 5.94 -27.08 -2.40
C LYS A 700 7.16 -27.95 -2.11
N GLN A 701 7.01 -29.28 -2.15
CA GLN A 701 8.14 -30.20 -2.00
C GLN A 701 9.18 -30.04 -3.13
N GLU A 702 8.73 -29.94 -4.39
CA GLU A 702 9.59 -29.66 -5.56
C GLU A 702 10.36 -28.33 -5.42
N ALA A 703 9.83 -27.35 -4.68
CA ALA A 703 10.52 -26.12 -4.34
C ALA A 703 11.52 -26.31 -3.17
N ASP A 704 11.09 -26.96 -2.08
CA ASP A 704 11.95 -27.19 -0.90
C ASP A 704 13.18 -28.06 -1.22
N ASP A 705 13.04 -29.02 -2.15
CA ASP A 705 14.15 -29.84 -2.66
C ASP A 705 15.06 -29.08 -3.67
N SER A 706 14.69 -27.86 -4.11
CA SER A 706 15.34 -27.12 -5.19
C SER A 706 15.90 -25.76 -4.72
N PRO A 707 17.22 -25.60 -4.47
CA PRO A 707 17.78 -24.36 -3.94
C PRO A 707 17.56 -23.16 -4.88
N GLY A 708 16.88 -22.13 -4.37
CA GLY A 708 16.48 -20.94 -5.14
C GLY A 708 15.13 -21.07 -5.85
N SER A 709 14.34 -22.10 -5.52
CA SER A 709 12.92 -22.22 -5.85
C SER A 709 12.08 -21.98 -4.60
N SER A 710 10.92 -21.37 -4.75
CA SER A 710 9.96 -21.14 -3.65
C SER A 710 8.53 -21.26 -4.16
N LEU A 711 7.59 -21.58 -3.27
CA LEU A 711 6.18 -21.42 -3.58
C LEU A 711 5.83 -19.94 -3.47
N LEU A 712 5.22 -19.38 -4.51
CA LEU A 712 4.94 -17.95 -4.62
C LEU A 712 3.44 -17.65 -4.55
N THR A 713 3.12 -16.52 -3.94
CA THR A 713 1.80 -15.87 -4.00
C THR A 713 1.96 -14.41 -4.42
N SER A 714 0.89 -13.75 -4.85
CA SER A 714 0.88 -12.33 -5.26
C SER A 714 0.08 -11.46 -4.30
N ALA A 715 0.52 -10.22 -4.10
CA ALA A 715 -0.27 -9.19 -3.41
C ALA A 715 -1.42 -8.62 -4.27
N GLY A 716 -1.49 -8.95 -5.56
CA GLY A 716 -2.41 -8.31 -6.50
C GLY A 716 -1.96 -6.91 -6.95
N ARG A 717 -0.67 -6.59 -6.78
CA ARG A 717 -0.04 -5.36 -7.30
C ARG A 717 0.63 -5.64 -8.63
N PHE A 718 0.39 -4.79 -9.62
CA PHE A 718 0.92 -4.95 -10.98
C PHE A 718 1.54 -3.67 -11.51
N PHE A 719 2.58 -3.79 -12.33
CA PHE A 719 3.01 -2.76 -13.27
C PHE A 719 2.74 -3.28 -14.69
N SER A 720 1.87 -2.61 -15.44
CA SER A 720 1.50 -3.00 -16.82
C SER A 720 1.91 -1.92 -17.80
N GLN A 721 2.63 -2.28 -18.87
CA GLN A 721 2.94 -1.34 -19.94
C GLN A 721 1.66 -1.05 -20.74
N VAL A 722 1.27 0.22 -20.87
CA VAL A 722 -0.04 0.62 -21.42
C VAL A 722 -0.33 0.04 -22.82
N PRO A 723 0.63 0.04 -23.79
CA PRO A 723 0.40 -0.59 -25.09
C PRO A 723 0.24 -2.12 -25.05
N VAL A 724 0.92 -2.81 -24.12
CA VAL A 724 0.78 -4.26 -23.95
C VAL A 724 -0.55 -4.59 -23.29
N LEU A 725 -0.95 -3.84 -22.26
CA LEU A 725 -2.26 -4.00 -21.61
C LEU A 725 -3.41 -3.77 -22.61
N GLN A 726 -3.32 -2.75 -23.47
CA GLN A 726 -4.28 -2.52 -24.56
C GLN A 726 -4.37 -3.69 -25.54
N ALA A 727 -3.24 -4.33 -25.87
CA ALA A 727 -3.19 -5.51 -26.73
C ALA A 727 -3.75 -6.77 -26.06
N VAL A 728 -3.39 -7.01 -24.79
CA VAL A 728 -3.86 -8.14 -23.97
C VAL A 728 -5.38 -8.06 -23.76
N LEU A 729 -5.91 -6.92 -23.34
CA LEU A 729 -7.36 -6.75 -23.11
C LEU A 729 -8.20 -6.87 -24.39
N SER A 730 -7.57 -6.74 -25.57
CA SER A 730 -8.20 -6.98 -26.88
C SER A 730 -8.30 -8.48 -27.24
N GLU A 731 -7.70 -9.38 -26.45
CA GLU A 731 -7.69 -10.82 -26.70
C GLU A 731 -9.06 -11.48 -26.42
N ARG A 732 -9.49 -12.37 -27.33
CA ARG A 732 -10.85 -12.92 -27.32
C ARG A 732 -10.97 -14.13 -26.41
N GLY A 733 -11.50 -13.89 -25.22
CA GLY A 733 -11.66 -14.92 -24.19
C GLY A 733 -10.49 -14.96 -23.21
N LEU A 734 -9.76 -13.85 -23.06
CA LEU A 734 -8.74 -13.65 -22.03
C LEU A 734 -9.28 -13.95 -20.63
N PHE A 735 -10.41 -13.34 -20.29
CA PHE A 735 -11.02 -13.47 -18.98
C PHE A 735 -11.77 -14.79 -18.86
N HIS A 736 -11.35 -15.59 -17.89
CA HIS A 736 -12.09 -16.76 -17.44
C HIS A 736 -13.24 -16.26 -16.54
N VAL A 737 -14.30 -17.07 -16.43
CA VAL A 737 -15.42 -16.75 -15.53
C VAL A 737 -15.42 -17.79 -14.43
N SER A 738 -15.05 -17.39 -13.22
CA SER A 738 -15.27 -18.19 -12.03
C SER A 738 -16.70 -17.99 -11.52
N LEU A 739 -17.21 -18.97 -10.78
CA LEU A 739 -18.45 -18.85 -10.02
C LEU A 739 -18.13 -18.80 -8.53
N ALA A 740 -18.67 -17.79 -7.85
CA ALA A 740 -18.84 -17.78 -6.40
C ALA A 740 -20.28 -18.19 -6.04
N LEU A 741 -20.46 -18.72 -4.83
CA LEU A 741 -21.75 -19.15 -4.28
C LEU A 741 -21.96 -18.47 -2.94
N GLN A 742 -23.08 -17.77 -2.75
CA GLN A 742 -23.47 -17.20 -1.45
C GLN A 742 -24.92 -17.60 -1.16
N GLY A 743 -25.13 -18.41 -0.12
CA GLY A 743 -26.40 -19.10 0.08
C GLY A 743 -26.79 -19.89 -1.18
N PRO A 744 -28.06 -19.84 -1.64
CA PRO A 744 -28.47 -20.52 -2.87
C PRO A 744 -28.04 -19.80 -4.17
N TYR A 745 -27.43 -18.61 -4.11
CA TYR A 745 -27.25 -17.72 -5.26
C TYR A 745 -25.85 -17.81 -5.89
N LEU A 746 -25.78 -17.87 -7.22
CA LEU A 746 -24.51 -17.86 -7.98
C LEU A 746 -24.10 -16.45 -8.42
N TYR A 747 -22.80 -16.15 -8.29
CA TYR A 747 -22.20 -14.88 -8.70
C TYR A 747 -21.04 -15.15 -9.67
N PRO A 748 -21.20 -14.84 -10.97
CA PRO A 748 -20.10 -14.88 -11.93
C PRO A 748 -19.08 -13.77 -11.64
N LYS A 749 -17.81 -14.14 -11.49
CA LYS A 749 -16.68 -13.24 -11.23
C LYS A 749 -15.67 -13.30 -12.38
N LEU A 750 -14.95 -12.20 -12.58
CA LEU A 750 -13.79 -12.04 -13.47
C LEU A 750 -12.59 -11.58 -12.63
N SER A 751 -11.41 -12.15 -12.89
CA SER A 751 -10.18 -11.76 -12.18
C SER A 751 -9.27 -10.92 -13.07
N MET A 752 -8.66 -9.86 -12.52
CA MET A 752 -7.58 -9.17 -13.24
C MET A 752 -6.37 -10.08 -13.50
N CYS A 753 -6.21 -11.15 -12.71
CA CYS A 753 -5.10 -12.09 -12.86
C CYS A 753 -5.09 -12.79 -14.23
N ASP A 754 -6.23 -12.88 -14.91
CA ASP A 754 -6.36 -13.40 -16.27
C ASP A 754 -5.44 -12.70 -17.28
N ILE A 755 -5.12 -11.41 -17.09
CA ILE A 755 -4.18 -10.68 -17.97
C ILE A 755 -2.80 -11.35 -18.01
N THR A 756 -2.42 -12.08 -16.96
CA THR A 756 -1.14 -12.80 -16.88
C THR A 756 -1.11 -14.09 -17.69
N THR A 757 -2.28 -14.64 -18.05
CA THR A 757 -2.38 -15.85 -18.88
C THR A 757 -2.10 -15.59 -20.36
N SER A 758 -2.18 -14.32 -20.81
CA SER A 758 -1.90 -13.96 -22.20
C SER A 758 -0.41 -14.08 -22.53
N ARG A 759 -0.09 -14.80 -23.61
CA ARG A 759 1.28 -14.90 -24.16
C ARG A 759 1.82 -13.54 -24.62
N ALA A 760 0.98 -12.51 -24.78
CA ALA A 760 1.40 -11.15 -25.08
C ALA A 760 1.88 -10.36 -23.84
N ALA A 761 1.42 -10.72 -22.63
CA ALA A 761 1.81 -10.04 -21.39
C ALA A 761 3.26 -10.34 -20.97
N ARG A 762 3.73 -11.58 -21.23
CA ARG A 762 5.07 -12.08 -20.85
C ARG A 762 5.39 -11.83 -19.37
N THR A 763 4.41 -12.15 -18.51
CA THR A 763 4.42 -11.68 -17.13
C THR A 763 5.57 -12.25 -16.30
N ALA A 764 6.25 -11.39 -15.53
CA ALA A 764 7.26 -11.80 -14.55
C ALA A 764 6.81 -11.48 -13.12
N ALA A 765 7.30 -12.25 -12.15
CA ALA A 765 7.17 -11.94 -10.73
C ALA A 765 8.43 -11.23 -10.21
N LEU A 766 8.28 -10.27 -9.31
CA LEU A 766 9.38 -9.76 -8.48
C LEU A 766 9.07 -9.91 -6.99
N VAL A 767 10.08 -10.10 -6.15
CA VAL A 767 9.94 -10.06 -4.69
C VAL A 767 10.37 -8.68 -4.20
N GLY A 768 9.44 -7.97 -3.55
CA GLY A 768 9.67 -6.62 -3.04
C GLY A 768 10.29 -6.60 -1.64
N LYS A 769 10.94 -5.49 -1.29
CA LYS A 769 11.59 -5.26 0.02
C LYS A 769 10.64 -5.29 1.23
N VAL A 770 9.39 -4.85 1.02
CA VAL A 770 8.39 -4.75 2.09
C VAL A 770 7.60 -6.08 2.12
N PRO A 771 7.56 -6.80 3.26
CA PRO A 771 6.81 -8.05 3.37
C PRO A 771 5.34 -7.84 2.94
N LEU A 772 4.90 -8.63 1.97
CA LEU A 772 3.55 -8.53 1.44
C LEU A 772 2.56 -9.13 2.44
N SER A 773 1.69 -8.29 2.99
CA SER A 773 0.43 -8.72 3.59
C SER A 773 -0.67 -8.33 2.61
N ARG A 774 -1.33 -9.32 2.01
CA ARG A 774 -2.54 -9.11 1.20
C ARG A 774 -3.71 -8.74 2.12
N SER A 775 -4.61 -7.87 1.65
CA SER A 775 -5.94 -7.57 2.20
C SER A 775 -6.23 -8.22 3.55
N VAL A 776 -5.90 -7.51 4.62
CA VAL A 776 -5.88 -8.10 5.96
C VAL A 776 -7.28 -8.56 6.40
N LEU A 777 -8.31 -7.89 5.89
CA LEU A 777 -9.72 -7.97 6.28
C LEU A 777 -10.36 -9.36 6.12
N HIS A 778 -9.75 -10.25 5.34
CA HIS A 778 -10.20 -11.64 5.20
C HIS A 778 -9.56 -12.61 6.22
N ARG A 779 -8.85 -12.12 7.25
CA ARG A 779 -8.16 -12.97 8.26
C ARG A 779 -8.63 -12.68 9.68
N GLY A 780 -8.69 -13.74 10.50
CA GLY A 780 -9.20 -13.72 11.87
C GLY A 780 -8.63 -12.66 12.83
N PRO A 781 -7.35 -12.22 12.72
CA PRO A 781 -6.79 -11.18 13.56
C PRO A 781 -6.51 -9.87 12.80
N PHE A 782 -7.30 -9.51 11.77
CA PHE A 782 -6.96 -8.41 10.84
C PHE A 782 -6.60 -7.10 11.53
N ALA A 783 -7.29 -6.78 12.62
CA ALA A 783 -7.07 -5.55 13.35
C ALA A 783 -5.74 -5.53 14.11
N GLU A 784 -5.22 -6.69 14.54
CA GLU A 784 -3.91 -6.79 15.21
C GLU A 784 -2.74 -6.55 14.24
N ASP A 785 -2.91 -6.98 12.99
CA ASP A 785 -2.00 -6.69 11.87
C ASP A 785 -2.07 -5.21 11.43
N LEU A 786 -3.28 -4.64 11.36
CA LEU A 786 -3.52 -3.28 10.87
C LEU A 786 -3.11 -2.20 11.89
N LEU A 787 -3.39 -2.43 13.17
CA LEU A 787 -3.16 -1.49 14.28
C LEU A 787 -1.75 -0.86 14.33
N PRO A 788 -0.63 -1.61 14.32
CA PRO A 788 0.70 -1.00 14.42
C PRO A 788 1.03 -0.10 13.21
N ARG A 789 0.40 -0.37 12.06
CA ARG A 789 0.63 0.37 10.81
C ARG A 789 -0.12 1.71 10.82
N LEU A 790 -1.39 1.72 11.27
CA LEU A 790 -2.13 2.96 11.55
C LEU A 790 -1.39 3.83 12.59
N CYS A 791 -0.91 3.20 13.68
CA CYS A 791 -0.11 3.88 14.69
C CYS A 791 1.17 4.53 14.14
N GLN A 792 1.82 3.91 13.16
CA GLN A 792 3.04 4.44 12.54
C GLN A 792 2.71 5.61 11.60
N GLN A 793 1.63 5.51 10.82
CA GLN A 793 1.16 6.57 9.92
C GLN A 793 0.69 7.81 10.68
N ASP A 794 -0.14 7.67 11.71
CA ASP A 794 -0.72 8.81 12.43
C ASP A 794 0.34 9.52 13.30
N LYS A 795 1.48 8.85 13.56
CA LYS A 795 2.69 9.44 14.17
C LYS A 795 3.64 10.08 13.15
N TRP A 796 3.47 9.88 11.85
CA TRP A 796 4.34 10.44 10.80
C TRP A 796 4.00 11.93 10.55
N PRO A 797 4.92 12.89 10.79
CA PRO A 797 4.56 14.31 10.73
C PRO A 797 4.18 14.82 9.33
N LEU A 798 4.70 14.19 8.27
CA LEU A 798 4.22 14.41 6.89
C LEU A 798 2.74 14.12 6.77
N PHE A 799 2.31 12.96 7.29
CA PHE A 799 0.91 12.57 7.28
C PHE A 799 0.07 13.52 8.13
N LYS A 800 0.51 13.88 9.35
CA LYS A 800 -0.14 14.90 10.18
C LYS A 800 -0.38 16.21 9.40
N ARG A 801 0.67 16.78 8.78
CA ARG A 801 0.60 18.02 7.98
C ARG A 801 -0.38 17.89 6.80
N MET A 802 -0.35 16.76 6.10
CA MET A 802 -1.18 16.51 4.92
C MET A 802 -2.66 16.30 5.26
N VAL A 803 -2.95 15.64 6.39
CA VAL A 803 -4.30 15.56 6.96
C VAL A 803 -4.78 16.95 7.35
N GLY A 804 -3.99 17.74 8.08
CA GLY A 804 -4.34 19.11 8.47
C GLY A 804 -4.60 20.06 7.29
N LYS A 805 -3.95 19.82 6.15
CA LYS A 805 -4.10 20.58 4.91
C LYS A 805 -5.34 20.23 4.08
N TYR A 806 -5.67 18.95 3.94
CA TYR A 806 -6.70 18.47 2.99
C TYR A 806 -7.94 17.83 3.63
N ALA A 807 -7.85 17.38 4.90
CA ALA A 807 -8.90 16.62 5.58
C ALA A 807 -9.22 17.16 6.99
N SER A 808 -8.70 18.33 7.38
CA SER A 808 -8.93 18.90 8.73
C SER A 808 -10.41 19.12 9.08
N GLY A 809 -11.24 19.44 8.09
CA GLY A 809 -12.69 19.57 8.26
C GLY A 809 -13.45 18.25 8.44
N THR A 810 -12.78 17.10 8.28
CA THR A 810 -13.40 15.77 8.30
C THR A 810 -12.76 14.79 9.29
N VAL A 811 -11.76 15.24 10.07
CA VAL A 811 -10.95 14.38 10.97
C VAL A 811 -11.07 14.74 12.44
N THR A 812 -11.27 13.71 13.26
CA THR A 812 -11.25 13.79 14.73
C THR A 812 -9.97 13.14 15.26
N ILE A 813 -9.23 13.82 16.15
CA ILE A 813 -8.05 13.29 16.83
C ILE A 813 -8.46 12.70 18.17
N THR A 814 -8.45 11.38 18.29
CA THR A 814 -8.66 10.69 19.56
C THR A 814 -7.31 10.39 20.22
N THR A 815 -6.96 11.11 21.29
CA THR A 815 -5.70 10.88 22.03
C THR A 815 -5.94 9.96 23.24
N ARG A 816 -5.37 8.74 23.26
CA ARG A 816 -5.38 7.84 24.45
C ARG A 816 -4.06 7.94 25.24
N THR A 817 -4.15 8.07 26.57
CA THR A 817 -3.00 8.19 27.49
C THR A 817 -2.90 7.00 28.47
N SER A 818 -1.68 6.57 28.80
CA SER A 818 -1.44 5.46 29.77
C SER A 818 -1.92 5.78 31.17
N THR A 819 -1.86 7.05 31.55
CA THR A 819 -2.40 7.58 32.79
C THR A 819 -3.91 7.79 32.64
N GLY A 820 -4.68 7.29 33.61
CA GLY A 820 -6.10 7.66 33.80
C GLY A 820 -6.30 9.14 34.13
N TYR A 821 -5.22 9.90 34.37
CA TYR A 821 -5.21 11.34 34.25
C TYR A 821 -5.48 11.73 32.80
N LYS A 822 -6.75 12.00 32.47
CA LYS A 822 -7.11 12.72 31.26
C LYS A 822 -6.33 14.04 31.25
N ARG A 823 -5.51 14.26 30.23
CA ARG A 823 -4.85 15.55 30.00
C ARG A 823 -5.93 16.64 29.98
N LEU A 824 -5.76 17.69 30.77
CA LEU A 824 -6.68 18.82 30.74
C LEU A 824 -6.53 19.57 29.40
N PRO A 825 -7.64 20.01 28.78
CA PRO A 825 -7.61 20.87 27.60
C PRO A 825 -6.79 22.13 27.85
N ARG A 826 -5.82 22.42 26.98
CA ARG A 826 -4.97 23.59 27.12
C ARG A 826 -5.47 24.78 26.33
N THR A 827 -5.11 25.97 26.78
CA THR A 827 -5.41 27.21 26.07
C THR A 827 -4.13 27.99 25.80
N TYR A 828 -3.85 28.20 24.52
CA TYR A 828 -2.69 28.91 24.03
C TYR A 828 -3.09 30.28 23.51
N VAL A 829 -2.34 31.33 23.86
CA VAL A 829 -2.49 32.67 23.27
C VAL A 829 -1.23 33.00 22.47
N VAL A 830 -1.38 33.32 21.19
CA VAL A 830 -0.30 33.85 20.35
C VAL A 830 -0.65 35.29 19.99
N VAL A 831 0.05 36.25 20.58
CA VAL A 831 -0.15 37.67 20.29
C VAL A 831 0.65 38.05 19.05
N VAL A 832 -0.04 38.42 17.98
CA VAL A 832 0.55 38.78 16.69
C VAL A 832 0.27 40.24 16.33
N THR A 833 1.20 40.84 15.62
CA THR A 833 1.10 42.18 15.01
C THR A 833 1.69 42.13 13.61
N ASP A 834 1.52 43.19 12.83
CA ASP A 834 2.06 43.27 11.47
C ASP A 834 3.56 43.60 11.51
N ASN A 835 4.37 42.57 11.76
CA ASN A 835 5.84 42.61 11.70
C ASN A 835 6.44 41.19 11.64
N GLU A 836 7.67 41.11 11.14
CA GLU A 836 8.41 39.86 10.97
C GLU A 836 8.61 39.10 12.29
N VAL A 837 8.81 39.79 13.41
CA VAL A 837 9.03 39.12 14.71
C VAL A 837 7.76 38.46 15.25
N SER A 838 6.57 38.95 14.89
CA SER A 838 5.30 38.25 15.15
C SER A 838 5.16 37.00 14.26
N ARG A 839 5.70 37.03 13.04
CA ARG A 839 5.77 35.89 12.13
C ARG A 839 6.70 34.82 12.66
N ASP A 840 7.94 35.19 13.02
CA ASP A 840 8.90 34.30 13.71
C ASP A 840 8.28 33.71 14.99
N ALA A 841 7.59 34.50 15.81
CA ALA A 841 6.94 34.01 17.03
C ALA A 841 5.84 32.96 16.78
N PHE A 842 5.02 33.17 15.75
CA PHE A 842 3.98 32.23 15.34
C PHE A 842 4.58 30.96 14.71
N ASP A 843 5.53 31.09 13.79
CA ASP A 843 6.13 29.95 13.09
C ASP A 843 7.03 29.12 14.03
N PHE A 844 7.68 29.75 15.01
CA PHE A 844 8.37 29.09 16.13
C PHE A 844 7.40 28.35 17.04
N PHE A 845 6.30 28.98 17.47
CA PHE A 845 5.27 28.33 18.29
C PHE A 845 4.68 27.10 17.60
N CYS A 846 4.36 27.21 16.30
CA CYS A 846 3.88 26.10 15.49
C CYS A 846 4.96 25.02 15.35
N GLY A 847 6.24 25.38 15.12
CA GLY A 847 7.34 24.43 15.04
C GLY A 847 7.61 23.68 16.35
N ALA A 848 7.61 24.40 17.47
CA ALA A 848 7.97 23.87 18.79
C ALA A 848 6.86 23.02 19.41
N PHE A 849 5.58 23.44 19.38
CA PHE A 849 4.55 22.84 20.25
C PHE A 849 3.43 22.05 19.53
N SER A 850 3.23 22.24 18.22
CA SER A 850 2.12 21.58 17.48
C SER A 850 2.13 20.06 17.57
N GLY A 851 3.31 19.43 17.54
CA GLY A 851 3.48 17.98 17.70
C GLY A 851 3.00 17.40 19.02
N ARG A 852 2.65 18.25 20.02
CA ARG A 852 2.08 17.85 21.32
C ARG A 852 0.72 18.47 21.61
N MET A 853 0.08 19.14 20.65
CA MET A 853 -1.30 19.63 20.81
C MET A 853 -2.31 18.51 20.54
N SER A 854 -3.46 18.57 21.22
CA SER A 854 -4.62 17.69 21.02
C SER A 854 -5.83 18.50 20.56
N GLN A 855 -6.87 17.86 20.03
CA GLN A 855 -8.06 18.59 19.54
C GLN A 855 -8.89 19.27 20.64
N GLU A 856 -8.76 18.84 21.90
CA GLU A 856 -9.35 19.57 23.02
C GLU A 856 -8.60 20.90 23.31
N ASP A 857 -7.34 21.05 22.88
CA ASP A 857 -6.57 22.29 23.07
C ASP A 857 -7.07 23.40 22.13
N SER A 858 -7.09 24.63 22.64
CA SER A 858 -7.49 25.83 21.90
C SER A 858 -6.33 26.80 21.67
N ILE A 859 -6.30 27.44 20.49
CA ILE A 859 -5.23 28.35 20.07
C ILE A 859 -5.87 29.68 19.69
N HIS A 860 -5.75 30.67 20.57
CA HIS A 860 -6.24 32.01 20.33
C HIS A 860 -5.11 32.84 19.68
N ILE A 861 -5.21 33.07 18.37
CA ILE A 861 -4.36 34.02 17.64
C ILE A 861 -4.97 35.40 17.83
N VAL A 862 -4.29 36.26 18.59
CA VAL A 862 -4.81 37.53 19.10
C VAL A 862 -4.07 38.70 18.47
N SER A 863 -4.79 39.72 18.03
CA SER A 863 -4.21 41.03 17.75
C SER A 863 -5.14 42.14 18.25
N THR A 864 -4.64 43.37 18.32
CA THR A 864 -5.36 44.50 18.91
C THR A 864 -5.50 45.67 17.95
N VAL A 865 -6.64 46.34 18.00
CA VAL A 865 -6.93 47.59 17.30
C VAL A 865 -7.19 48.71 18.29
N LYS A 866 -7.04 49.98 17.86
CA LYS A 866 -7.40 51.14 18.69
C LYS A 866 -8.92 51.33 18.71
N GLU A 867 -9.51 51.31 17.52
CA GLU A 867 -10.88 51.71 17.21
C GLU A 867 -11.55 50.63 16.37
N ARG A 868 -12.89 50.65 16.33
CA ARG A 868 -13.67 49.55 15.78
C ARG A 868 -13.50 49.38 14.26
N ASP A 869 -13.28 50.48 13.56
CA ASP A 869 -13.25 50.49 12.10
C ASP A 869 -12.00 49.75 11.54
N GLU A 870 -10.97 49.58 12.37
CA GLU A 870 -9.77 48.75 12.09
C GLU A 870 -10.05 47.22 12.22
N GLU A 871 -11.21 46.78 12.75
CA GLU A 871 -11.50 45.35 13.03
C GLU A 871 -11.43 44.47 11.77
N GLY A 872 -11.89 44.97 10.62
CA GLY A 872 -11.91 44.22 9.36
C GLY A 872 -10.52 43.91 8.80
N ASP A 873 -9.68 44.95 8.64
CA ASP A 873 -8.29 44.81 8.20
C ASP A 873 -7.48 43.94 9.17
N ARG A 874 -7.77 44.05 10.47
CA ARG A 874 -7.08 43.23 11.47
C ARG A 874 -7.49 41.77 11.42
N GLN A 875 -8.75 41.45 11.10
CA GLN A 875 -9.18 40.08 10.87
C GLN A 875 -8.52 39.49 9.62
N ALA A 876 -8.36 40.28 8.55
CA ALA A 876 -7.61 39.88 7.35
C ALA A 876 -6.12 39.60 7.66
N LEU A 877 -5.47 40.40 8.52
CA LEU A 877 -4.12 40.11 9.01
C LEU A 877 -4.06 38.77 9.75
N LEU A 878 -4.99 38.51 10.68
CA LEU A 878 -5.07 37.24 11.42
C LEU A 878 -5.29 36.02 10.50
N GLU A 879 -5.86 36.22 9.31
CA GLU A 879 -5.98 35.21 8.28
C GLU A 879 -4.69 34.91 7.49
N THR A 880 -3.64 35.73 7.61
CA THR A 880 -2.29 35.40 7.10
C THR A 880 -1.55 34.43 8.04
N PHE A 881 -1.90 34.43 9.33
CA PHE A 881 -1.38 33.52 10.34
C PHE A 881 -2.14 32.18 10.25
N LYS A 882 -1.70 31.35 9.30
CA LYS A 882 -2.14 29.97 9.03
C LYS A 882 -0.92 29.05 8.99
N ASP A 883 -1.08 27.83 9.47
CA ASP A 883 -0.12 26.71 9.42
C ASP A 883 -0.92 25.42 9.28
N ASP A 884 -0.54 24.54 8.34
CA ASP A 884 -1.28 23.31 8.02
C ASP A 884 -1.48 22.40 9.24
N MET A 885 -0.56 22.38 10.20
CA MET A 885 -0.67 21.54 11.40
C MET A 885 -1.64 22.12 12.43
N ILE A 886 -1.69 23.45 12.62
CA ILE A 886 -2.57 24.04 13.64
C ILE A 886 -4.04 24.04 13.22
N ASN A 887 -4.32 23.95 11.92
CA ASN A 887 -5.68 23.82 11.38
C ASN A 887 -6.40 22.54 11.87
N MET A 888 -5.69 21.60 12.51
CA MET A 888 -6.27 20.41 13.14
C MET A 888 -6.85 20.68 14.55
N PHE A 889 -6.63 21.86 15.13
CA PHE A 889 -7.02 22.22 16.51
C PHE A 889 -8.04 23.37 16.54
N ASN A 890 -8.56 23.69 17.73
CA ASN A 890 -9.54 24.77 17.94
C ASN A 890 -8.89 26.17 17.85
N VAL A 891 -8.58 26.61 16.62
CA VAL A 891 -7.94 27.90 16.32
C VAL A 891 -8.98 29.02 16.26
N ARG A 892 -8.86 29.99 17.17
CA ARG A 892 -9.71 31.19 17.25
C ARG A 892 -8.89 32.41 16.87
N ARG A 893 -9.35 33.15 15.86
CA ARG A 893 -8.78 34.44 15.45
C ARG A 893 -9.57 35.56 16.14
N VAL A 894 -8.91 36.36 16.97
CA VAL A 894 -9.57 37.33 17.84
C VAL A 894 -8.91 38.70 17.70
N VAL A 895 -9.72 39.69 17.31
CA VAL A 895 -9.37 41.11 17.37
C VAL A 895 -9.87 41.70 18.69
N LEU A 896 -8.99 42.39 19.42
CA LEU A 896 -9.33 43.09 20.66
C LEU A 896 -9.31 44.61 20.44
N THR A 897 -10.48 45.23 20.58
CA THR A 897 -10.68 46.67 20.35
C THR A 897 -10.46 47.44 21.65
N ARG A 898 -9.38 48.24 21.68
CA ARG A 898 -8.82 48.78 22.93
C ARG A 898 -9.72 49.82 23.62
N ASN A 899 -10.55 50.57 22.89
CA ASN A 899 -11.50 51.52 23.47
C ASN A 899 -10.86 52.47 24.51
N GLY A 900 -9.71 53.06 24.15
CA GLY A 900 -8.92 53.95 25.02
C GLY A 900 -8.00 53.25 26.04
N LYS A 901 -8.14 51.94 26.30
CA LYS A 901 -7.26 51.19 27.21
C LYS A 901 -5.83 51.07 26.67
N SER A 902 -4.86 50.83 27.56
CA SER A 902 -3.49 50.48 27.15
C SER A 902 -3.48 49.12 26.43
N LEU A 903 -2.47 48.88 25.58
CA LEU A 903 -2.29 47.59 24.90
C LEU A 903 -2.16 46.46 25.93
N VAL A 904 -1.32 46.67 26.96
CA VAL A 904 -1.06 45.63 27.95
C VAL A 904 -2.28 45.37 28.82
N SER A 905 -3.02 46.40 29.23
CA SER A 905 -4.25 46.25 30.02
C SER A 905 -5.37 45.52 29.26
N CYS A 906 -5.46 45.73 27.95
CA CYS A 906 -6.43 45.03 27.10
C CYS A 906 -6.06 43.54 26.91
N LEU A 907 -4.77 43.23 26.82
CA LEU A 907 -4.28 41.85 26.82
C LEU A 907 -4.40 41.19 28.21
N GLU A 908 -4.13 41.93 29.29
CA GLU A 908 -4.24 41.50 30.70
C GLU A 908 -5.67 41.07 31.02
N GLU A 909 -6.66 41.92 30.76
CA GLU A 909 -8.09 41.64 30.93
C GLU A 909 -8.56 40.38 30.19
N TYR A 910 -8.16 40.24 28.92
CA TYR A 910 -8.50 39.08 28.09
C TYR A 910 -7.79 37.79 28.55
N VAL A 911 -6.51 37.88 28.94
CA VAL A 911 -5.70 36.76 29.41
C VAL A 911 -6.12 36.31 30.81
N GLU A 912 -6.56 37.22 31.70
CA GLU A 912 -7.17 36.88 33.00
C GLU A 912 -8.53 36.20 32.86
N GLN A 913 -9.35 36.61 31.87
CA GLN A 913 -10.61 35.95 31.55
C GLN A 913 -10.40 34.54 30.98
N LEU A 914 -9.41 34.38 30.09
CA LEU A 914 -9.17 33.14 29.35
C LEU A 914 -8.30 32.12 30.12
N ARG A 915 -7.40 32.59 30.99
CA ARG A 915 -6.44 31.80 31.79
C ARG A 915 -5.60 30.78 30.99
N PRO A 916 -4.82 31.23 29.99
CA PRO A 916 -4.03 30.35 29.13
C PRO A 916 -2.84 29.68 29.86
N ASP A 917 -2.51 28.46 29.43
CA ASP A 917 -1.31 27.71 29.82
C ASP A 917 -0.02 28.34 29.29
N LEU A 918 -0.09 29.12 28.20
CA LEU A 918 1.05 29.82 27.62
C LEU A 918 0.60 31.05 26.82
N VAL A 919 1.30 32.17 27.01
CA VAL A 919 1.23 33.36 26.15
C VAL A 919 2.53 33.47 25.35
N CYS A 920 2.45 33.38 24.02
CA CYS A 920 3.58 33.55 23.09
C CYS A 920 3.50 34.92 22.39
N PHE A 921 4.62 35.63 22.25
CA PHE A 921 4.72 36.85 21.46
C PHE A 921 6.15 37.13 20.98
N GLY A 922 6.28 37.93 19.91
CA GLY A 922 7.56 38.36 19.33
C GLY A 922 8.15 39.60 20.02
N SER A 923 9.48 39.66 20.12
CA SER A 923 10.23 40.76 20.74
C SER A 923 11.51 41.06 19.95
N ASP A 924 11.48 42.10 19.12
CA ASP A 924 12.63 42.56 18.33
C ASP A 924 13.82 42.96 19.23
N GLY A 925 13.60 43.89 20.16
CA GLY A 925 14.56 44.28 21.18
C GLY A 925 13.88 44.77 22.46
N LEU A 926 14.47 44.48 23.62
CA LEU A 926 14.00 44.96 24.93
C LEU A 926 14.89 46.10 25.46
N LEU A 927 15.21 47.04 24.56
CA LEU A 927 16.24 48.08 24.66
C LEU A 927 17.69 47.55 24.67
N ASN A 928 18.58 48.32 24.04
CA ASN A 928 19.99 48.00 23.88
C ASN A 928 20.79 48.88 24.87
N PRO A 929 21.53 48.32 25.86
CA PRO A 929 22.11 49.09 26.98
C PRO A 929 23.30 50.00 26.59
N ARG A 930 23.48 50.30 25.30
CA ARG A 930 24.46 51.25 24.75
C ARG A 930 23.85 52.57 24.29
N GLU A 931 22.53 52.66 24.18
CA GLU A 931 21.84 53.88 23.75
C GLU A 931 21.12 54.54 24.93
N ASN A 932 21.72 55.62 25.48
CA ASN A 932 21.14 56.43 26.56
C ASN A 932 20.02 57.35 26.04
N VAL A 933 18.99 56.77 25.42
CA VAL A 933 17.79 57.48 24.98
C VAL A 933 16.61 57.04 25.85
N LEU A 934 15.89 58.02 26.40
CA LEU A 934 14.67 57.84 27.21
C LEU A 934 13.47 57.43 26.32
N VAL A 935 13.55 56.25 25.71
CA VAL A 935 12.48 55.66 24.90
C VAL A 935 11.40 55.06 25.80
N LEU A 936 10.13 55.15 25.37
CA LEU A 936 8.98 54.62 26.08
C LEU A 936 9.15 53.12 26.41
N GLY A 937 8.68 52.72 27.60
CA GLY A 937 8.91 51.38 28.16
C GLY A 937 8.43 50.24 27.25
N SER A 938 9.29 49.24 27.06
CA SER A 938 9.02 48.10 26.18
C SER A 938 7.79 47.30 26.62
N VAL A 939 6.81 47.21 25.70
CA VAL A 939 5.56 46.43 25.85
C VAL A 939 5.85 44.99 26.29
N GLY A 940 6.90 44.35 25.75
CA GLY A 940 7.28 42.98 26.10
C GLY A 940 7.73 42.82 27.55
N LEU A 941 8.54 43.75 28.08
CA LEU A 941 8.90 43.76 29.50
C LEU A 941 7.71 44.06 30.39
N THR A 942 6.76 44.89 29.94
CA THR A 942 5.55 45.20 30.71
C THR A 942 4.57 44.01 30.74
N LEU A 943 4.38 43.28 29.63
CA LEU A 943 3.67 42.00 29.59
C LEU A 943 4.29 40.98 30.54
N VAL A 944 5.61 40.78 30.48
CA VAL A 944 6.34 39.85 31.36
C VAL A 944 6.29 40.26 32.83
N ARG A 945 6.10 41.55 33.15
CA ARG A 945 5.86 42.02 34.53
C ARG A 945 4.42 41.77 34.98
N GLN A 946 3.43 42.15 34.18
CA GLN A 946 2.02 42.17 34.58
C GLN A 946 1.33 40.80 34.52
N LEU A 947 1.44 40.06 33.41
CA LEU A 947 0.73 38.79 33.25
C LEU A 947 1.26 37.73 34.23
N PRO A 948 0.39 37.02 35.00
CA PRO A 948 0.82 36.00 35.97
C PRO A 948 1.04 34.59 35.36
N PHE A 949 0.78 34.43 34.06
CA PHE A 949 0.83 33.16 33.31
C PHE A 949 2.23 32.88 32.75
N PRO A 950 2.52 31.65 32.27
CA PRO A 950 3.77 31.36 31.56
C PRO A 950 3.87 32.19 30.28
N LEU A 951 5.02 32.83 30.04
CA LEU A 951 5.26 33.65 28.84
C LEU A 951 6.43 33.12 28.02
N LEU A 952 6.23 32.94 26.72
CA LEU A 952 7.29 32.68 25.74
C LEU A 952 7.56 33.93 24.91
N VAL A 953 8.75 34.50 25.08
CA VAL A 953 9.23 35.68 24.35
C VAL A 953 10.13 35.19 23.22
N VAL A 954 9.66 35.22 21.98
CA VAL A 954 10.44 34.80 20.80
C VAL A 954 11.24 36.00 20.26
N LYS A 955 12.44 35.72 19.73
CA LYS A 955 13.40 36.70 19.24
C LYS A 955 13.61 36.54 17.73
N PRO A 956 13.93 37.62 16.97
CA PRO A 956 14.30 37.50 15.57
C PRO A 956 15.73 36.95 15.47
N SER A 957 15.86 35.64 15.58
CA SER A 957 17.17 34.98 15.59
C SER A 957 17.13 33.63 14.90
N ARG A 958 18.29 33.22 14.39
CA ARG A 958 18.46 31.90 13.75
C ARG A 958 18.14 30.72 14.69
N ALA A 959 18.17 30.91 16.01
CA ALA A 959 17.76 29.89 16.99
C ALA A 959 16.24 29.79 17.16
N CYS A 960 15.48 30.79 16.68
CA CYS A 960 14.01 30.77 16.60
C CYS A 960 13.50 30.41 15.19
N GLN A 961 14.35 30.50 14.16
CA GLN A 961 14.04 30.09 12.79
C GLN A 961 14.18 28.57 12.61
N LEU A 962 13.31 27.83 13.31
CA LEU A 962 13.31 26.36 13.35
C LEU A 962 13.26 25.75 11.95
N ARG A 963 14.32 25.01 11.60
CA ARG A 963 14.41 24.28 10.34
C ARG A 963 13.39 23.16 10.33
N ARG A 964 12.30 23.38 9.61
CA ARG A 964 11.41 22.32 9.14
C ARG A 964 12.09 21.64 7.96
N ASN A 965 12.28 20.33 8.03
CA ASN A 965 12.72 19.57 6.86
C ASN A 965 11.57 19.48 5.82
N VAL A 966 11.82 18.87 4.65
CA VAL A 966 10.77 18.65 3.63
C VAL A 966 9.56 17.90 4.23
N GLU A 967 9.83 17.03 5.20
CA GLU A 967 8.87 16.24 5.95
C GLU A 967 8.03 17.04 6.98
N GLY A 968 8.27 18.35 7.12
CA GLY A 968 7.60 19.21 8.09
C GLY A 968 8.06 19.02 9.54
N ILE A 969 9.01 18.11 9.80
CA ILE A 969 9.59 17.88 11.12
C ILE A 969 10.50 19.06 11.44
N SER A 970 10.18 19.79 12.51
CA SER A 970 11.08 20.77 13.13
C SER A 970 12.34 20.07 13.64
N GLU A 971 13.50 20.72 13.55
CA GLU A 971 14.70 20.27 14.24
C GLU A 971 14.48 20.16 15.77
N PRO A 972 15.21 19.28 16.48
CA PRO A 972 14.93 18.95 17.88
C PRO A 972 15.17 20.10 18.85
N ILE A 973 14.19 20.38 19.71
CA ILE A 973 14.22 21.52 20.61
C ILE A 973 15.16 21.26 21.80
N ARG A 974 16.41 21.71 21.65
CA ARG A 974 17.34 21.95 22.76
C ARG A 974 16.85 23.12 23.63
N VAL A 975 16.73 22.89 24.93
CA VAL A 975 16.33 23.88 25.95
C VAL A 975 17.44 24.07 26.98
N MET A 976 17.90 25.30 27.16
CA MET A 976 18.81 25.70 28.24
C MET A 976 17.98 26.03 29.49
N PHE A 977 18.07 25.21 30.53
CA PHE A 977 17.21 25.28 31.72
C PHE A 977 18.00 25.82 32.92
N GLN A 978 17.54 26.91 33.54
CA GLN A 978 18.18 27.42 34.75
C GLN A 978 17.87 26.51 35.95
N ALA A 979 18.86 25.74 36.39
CA ALA A 979 18.73 24.69 37.39
C ALA A 979 18.83 25.24 38.83
N ASP A 980 17.73 25.78 39.34
CA ASP A 980 17.60 26.21 40.75
C ASP A 980 16.66 25.29 41.55
N PRO A 981 16.85 25.11 42.87
CA PRO A 981 16.05 24.16 43.66
C PRO A 981 14.54 24.38 43.62
N THR A 982 14.06 25.59 43.35
CA THR A 982 12.64 25.93 43.21
C THR A 982 12.09 25.71 41.79
N ALA A 983 12.95 25.42 40.81
CA ALA A 983 12.57 25.31 39.39
C ALA A 983 11.89 23.97 39.01
N GLN A 984 11.69 23.04 39.96
CA GLN A 984 11.07 21.72 39.72
C GLN A 984 9.79 21.80 38.87
N GLN A 985 8.85 22.65 39.27
CA GLN A 985 7.57 22.84 38.57
C GLN A 985 7.74 23.41 37.15
N THR A 986 8.86 24.08 36.84
CA THR A 986 9.20 24.54 35.48
C THR A 986 9.70 23.39 34.60
N LEU A 987 10.40 22.39 35.16
CA LEU A 987 10.76 21.18 34.41
C LEU A 987 9.52 20.29 34.17
N GLU A 988 8.67 20.14 35.19
CA GLU A 988 7.40 19.42 35.08
C GLU A 988 6.51 20.07 34.00
N TYR A 989 6.34 21.39 34.03
CA TYR A 989 5.67 22.14 32.96
C TYR A 989 6.30 21.86 31.58
N MET A 990 7.62 22.03 31.43
CA MET A 990 8.29 21.89 30.14
C MET A 990 8.26 20.47 29.56
N THR A 991 8.41 19.43 30.38
CA THR A 991 8.36 18.03 29.92
C THR A 991 6.96 17.63 29.42
N THR A 992 5.91 18.33 29.86
CA THR A 992 4.55 18.17 29.29
C THR A 992 4.30 19.00 28.01
N MET A 993 5.23 19.87 27.61
CA MET A 993 5.12 20.76 26.46
C MET A 993 6.02 20.36 25.27
N LEU A 994 7.24 19.88 25.55
CA LEU A 994 8.20 19.41 24.54
C LEU A 994 7.87 18.01 24.01
N ASP A 995 8.42 17.64 22.84
CA ASP A 995 8.28 16.32 22.26
C ASP A 995 9.54 15.43 22.33
N LYS A 996 9.43 14.35 23.11
CA LYS A 996 10.39 13.25 23.11
C LYS A 996 10.42 12.43 21.82
N GLY A 997 9.36 12.42 21.00
CA GLY A 997 9.35 11.74 19.69
C GLY A 997 10.29 12.39 18.69
N ARG A 998 10.29 13.73 18.65
CA ARG A 998 11.24 14.58 17.90
C ARG A 998 12.67 14.53 18.46
N GLY A 999 12.89 14.05 19.68
CA GLY A 999 14.20 14.00 20.33
C GLY A 999 14.60 15.31 21.04
N ASP A 1000 13.62 16.08 21.53
CA ASP A 1000 13.87 17.28 22.33
C ASP A 1000 14.73 16.97 23.58
N SER A 1001 15.51 17.96 24.04
CA SER A 1001 16.52 17.73 25.08
C SER A 1001 16.79 18.95 25.96
N PHE A 1002 17.21 18.69 27.20
CA PHE A 1002 17.45 19.71 28.23
C PHE A 1002 18.94 19.84 28.56
N TRP A 1003 19.41 21.07 28.67
CA TRP A 1003 20.73 21.44 29.16
C TRP A 1003 20.56 22.16 30.49
N PHE A 1004 20.82 21.46 31.59
CA PHE A 1004 20.64 21.98 32.94
C PHE A 1004 21.84 22.85 33.32
N ALA A 1005 21.62 24.16 33.37
CA ALA A 1005 22.64 25.16 33.64
C ALA A 1005 22.63 25.61 35.10
N LYS A 1006 23.79 25.53 35.78
CA LYS A 1006 23.94 26.07 37.14
C LYS A 1006 24.87 27.30 37.16
N PRO A 1007 24.34 28.52 37.38
CA PRO A 1007 25.14 29.71 37.68
C PRO A 1007 25.98 29.48 38.94
N TRP A 1008 27.25 29.93 38.94
CA TRP A 1008 28.22 29.64 40.00
C TRP A 1008 28.36 28.14 40.32
N GLY A 1009 28.22 27.29 39.29
CA GLY A 1009 28.34 25.84 39.40
C GLY A 1009 29.78 25.36 39.52
N LEU A 1010 30.73 26.12 38.98
CA LEU A 1010 32.18 25.89 39.11
C LEU A 1010 32.78 26.81 40.19
N ASP A 1011 33.81 26.32 40.89
CA ASP A 1011 34.60 27.12 41.83
C ASP A 1011 35.79 27.83 41.17
N ALA A 1012 36.57 28.57 41.96
CA ALA A 1012 37.72 29.33 41.48
C ALA A 1012 38.89 28.47 40.93
N THR A 1013 38.82 27.14 41.03
CA THR A 1013 39.76 26.20 40.41
C THR A 1013 39.19 25.56 39.13
N GLY A 1014 37.97 25.92 38.73
CA GLY A 1014 37.24 25.29 37.62
C GLY A 1014 36.60 23.95 37.98
N ALA A 1015 36.61 23.55 39.25
CA ALA A 1015 36.01 22.31 39.70
C ALA A 1015 34.52 22.47 40.01
N GLU A 1016 33.69 21.47 39.67
CA GLU A 1016 32.25 21.57 39.92
C GLU A 1016 31.92 21.41 41.41
N THR A 1017 31.20 22.40 41.94
CA THR A 1017 30.75 22.47 43.34
C THR A 1017 29.79 21.33 43.72
N LEU A 1018 29.75 20.98 45.01
CA LEU A 1018 28.84 19.95 45.53
C LEU A 1018 27.36 20.32 45.32
N SER A 1019 27.00 21.61 45.43
CA SER A 1019 25.65 22.10 45.18
C SER A 1019 25.26 21.98 43.70
N SER A 1020 26.18 22.24 42.77
CA SER A 1020 25.97 21.98 41.34
C SER A 1020 25.79 20.50 41.05
N LYS A 1021 26.71 19.65 41.52
CA LYS A 1021 26.65 18.18 41.33
C LYS A 1021 25.31 17.60 41.79
N SER A 1022 24.82 18.04 42.94
CA SER A 1022 23.51 17.62 43.48
C SER A 1022 22.35 18.17 42.64
N THR A 1023 22.31 19.48 42.37
CA THR A 1023 21.19 20.13 41.66
C THR A 1023 21.08 19.65 40.21
N LEU A 1024 22.21 19.62 39.48
CA LEU A 1024 22.26 19.13 38.11
C LEU A 1024 22.06 17.61 38.04
N GLY A 1025 22.45 16.87 39.10
CA GLY A 1025 22.13 15.46 39.27
C GLY A 1025 20.63 15.20 39.26
N PHE A 1026 19.93 15.76 40.24
CA PHE A 1026 18.49 15.67 40.43
C PHE A 1026 17.70 15.99 39.16
N PHE A 1027 17.98 17.13 38.50
CA PHE A 1027 17.29 17.50 37.26
C PHE A 1027 17.60 16.57 36.07
N THR A 1028 18.81 16.01 35.99
CA THR A 1028 19.14 15.01 34.95
C THR A 1028 18.32 13.73 35.14
N GLU A 1029 18.13 13.29 36.38
CA GLU A 1029 17.38 12.08 36.72
C GLU A 1029 15.88 12.26 36.49
N MET A 1030 15.27 13.36 36.98
CA MET A 1030 13.87 13.70 36.66
C MET A 1030 13.60 13.75 35.14
N CYS A 1031 14.52 14.33 34.36
CA CYS A 1031 14.42 14.41 32.91
C CYS A 1031 14.42 13.02 32.25
N LYS A 1032 15.30 12.14 32.72
CA LYS A 1032 15.45 10.76 32.25
C LYS A 1032 14.24 9.90 32.58
N ASP A 1033 13.64 10.06 33.77
CA ASP A 1033 12.48 9.28 34.21
C ASP A 1033 11.21 9.58 33.39
N VAL A 1034 11.07 10.82 32.89
CA VAL A 1034 9.99 11.21 31.94
C VAL A 1034 10.31 10.79 30.49
N GLY A 1035 11.55 10.35 30.23
CA GLY A 1035 12.02 9.83 28.95
C GLY A 1035 12.57 10.90 28.00
N PHE A 1036 13.20 11.96 28.53
CA PHE A 1036 13.94 12.97 27.77
C PHE A 1036 15.46 12.85 28.00
N HIS A 1037 16.26 13.44 27.11
CA HIS A 1037 17.71 13.54 27.28
C HIS A 1037 18.08 14.79 28.09
N GLY A 1038 18.85 14.60 29.16
CA GLY A 1038 19.35 15.67 30.04
C GLY A 1038 20.88 15.75 30.06
N PHE A 1039 21.42 16.95 29.88
CA PHE A 1039 22.84 17.26 29.92
C PHE A 1039 23.15 18.23 31.08
N ARG A 1040 24.32 18.12 31.71
CA ARG A 1040 24.74 18.97 32.83
C ARG A 1040 25.69 20.07 32.37
N LYS A 1041 25.44 21.32 32.78
CA LYS A 1041 26.24 22.49 32.43
C LYS A 1041 26.51 23.39 33.66
N PRO A 1042 27.49 23.06 34.52
CA PRO A 1042 27.95 24.01 35.52
C PRO A 1042 28.59 25.23 34.84
N LEU A 1043 28.35 26.42 35.38
CA LEU A 1043 28.83 27.70 34.83
C LEU A 1043 29.77 28.42 35.81
N GLU A 1044 30.76 29.13 35.27
CA GLU A 1044 31.81 29.83 36.03
C GLU A 1044 31.32 31.07 36.77
N GLY A 1045 30.21 31.68 36.33
CA GLY A 1045 29.74 32.94 36.90
C GLY A 1045 28.23 33.14 36.86
N SER A 1046 27.82 34.42 36.93
CA SER A 1046 26.42 34.83 37.01
C SER A 1046 25.59 34.37 35.80
N ALA A 1047 24.30 34.12 36.02
CA ALA A 1047 23.35 33.72 34.98
C ALA A 1047 23.30 34.72 33.82
N VAL A 1048 23.39 36.02 34.11
CA VAL A 1048 23.18 37.16 33.20
C VAL A 1048 24.21 37.27 32.06
N SER A 1049 25.33 36.55 32.15
CA SER A 1049 26.30 36.39 31.05
C SER A 1049 26.39 34.93 30.63
N HIS A 1050 26.65 34.03 31.59
CA HIS A 1050 27.05 32.67 31.28
C HIS A 1050 25.89 31.78 30.78
N ILE A 1051 24.62 32.07 31.13
CA ILE A 1051 23.50 31.25 30.61
C ILE A 1051 23.19 31.59 29.14
N THR A 1052 23.34 32.85 28.73
CA THR A 1052 23.16 33.28 27.35
C THR A 1052 24.30 32.81 26.45
N GLU A 1053 25.55 32.90 26.92
CA GLU A 1053 26.71 32.36 26.22
C GLU A 1053 26.68 30.82 26.12
N ALA A 1054 26.21 30.13 27.16
CA ALA A 1054 25.99 28.69 27.10
C ALA A 1054 24.84 28.32 26.13
N ALA A 1055 23.72 29.06 26.15
CA ALA A 1055 22.61 28.83 25.23
C ALA A 1055 23.04 29.00 23.76
N GLU A 1056 23.86 30.01 23.45
CA GLU A 1056 24.42 30.20 22.10
C GLU A 1056 25.39 29.08 21.72
N ARG A 1057 26.33 28.73 22.62
CA ARG A 1057 27.34 27.68 22.41
C ARG A 1057 26.75 26.29 22.18
N GLU A 1058 25.73 25.92 22.96
CA GLU A 1058 25.01 24.64 22.81
C GLU A 1058 23.83 24.74 21.81
N HIS A 1059 23.72 25.84 21.07
CA HIS A 1059 22.68 26.11 20.06
C HIS A 1059 21.25 25.85 20.56
N SER A 1060 20.92 26.35 21.75
CA SER A 1060 19.61 26.19 22.41
C SER A 1060 18.57 27.13 21.83
N HIS A 1061 17.37 26.60 21.58
CA HIS A 1061 16.26 27.33 20.96
C HIS A 1061 15.39 28.05 22.00
N ILE A 1062 15.35 27.53 23.24
CA ILE A 1062 14.63 28.12 24.38
C ILE A 1062 15.59 28.22 25.58
N ILE A 1063 15.62 29.36 26.26
CA ILE A 1063 16.08 29.47 27.65
C ILE A 1063 14.84 29.39 28.56
N ALA A 1064 14.80 28.40 29.47
CA ALA A 1064 13.71 28.23 30.44
C ALA A 1064 14.11 28.80 31.81
N LEU A 1065 13.36 29.81 32.26
CA LEU A 1065 13.58 30.55 33.51
C LEU A 1065 12.42 30.33 34.47
N HIS A 1066 12.75 30.15 35.75
CA HIS A 1066 11.81 30.16 36.86
C HIS A 1066 11.81 31.54 37.54
N THR A 1067 10.63 32.08 37.86
CA THR A 1067 10.51 33.31 38.65
C THR A 1067 9.22 33.31 39.49
N GLY A 1068 9.18 34.11 40.54
CA GLY A 1068 7.99 34.25 41.39
C GLY A 1068 6.93 35.16 40.77
N LYS A 1069 5.67 35.05 41.23
CA LYS A 1069 4.53 35.92 40.85
C LYS A 1069 4.64 37.41 41.28
N SER A 1070 5.82 37.96 41.51
CA SER A 1070 6.02 39.37 41.84
C SER A 1070 5.79 40.28 40.62
N LYS A 1071 5.12 41.44 40.83
CA LYS A 1071 4.96 42.47 39.79
C LYS A 1071 6.29 43.16 39.43
N SER A 1072 7.27 43.10 40.32
CA SER A 1072 8.68 43.35 40.03
C SER A 1072 9.33 42.12 39.39
N LEU A 1073 9.94 42.31 38.22
CA LEU A 1073 10.77 41.29 37.56
C LEU A 1073 12.18 41.33 38.16
N ASN A 1074 12.76 40.17 38.48
CA ASN A 1074 14.15 40.07 38.93
C ASN A 1074 15.10 40.63 37.85
N ASP A 1075 16.09 41.43 38.26
CA ASP A 1075 17.11 41.99 37.37
C ASP A 1075 17.80 40.92 36.53
N SER A 1076 18.06 39.73 37.09
CA SER A 1076 18.66 38.63 36.35
C SER A 1076 17.80 38.15 35.18
N VAL A 1077 16.48 38.01 35.40
CA VAL A 1077 15.52 37.59 34.37
C VAL A 1077 15.34 38.68 33.33
N ARG A 1078 15.28 39.96 33.74
CA ARG A 1078 15.26 41.11 32.82
C ARG A 1078 16.49 41.11 31.92
N ASP A 1079 17.68 40.94 32.48
CA ASP A 1079 18.93 41.08 31.73
C ASP A 1079 19.17 39.88 30.80
N ILE A 1080 18.73 38.68 31.17
CA ILE A 1080 18.67 37.53 30.25
C ILE A 1080 17.69 37.80 29.10
N LEU A 1081 16.49 38.33 29.38
CA LEU A 1081 15.50 38.70 28.36
C LEU A 1081 16.00 39.77 27.38
N MET A 1082 16.90 40.66 27.82
CA MET A 1082 17.55 41.66 26.95
C MET A 1082 18.68 41.06 26.09
N LYS A 1083 19.41 40.06 26.60
CA LYS A 1083 20.62 39.51 25.96
C LYS A 1083 20.43 38.20 25.19
N ALA A 1084 19.33 37.47 25.41
CA ALA A 1084 19.13 36.15 24.82
C ALA A 1084 18.94 36.23 23.30
N MET A 1085 19.79 35.49 22.57
CA MET A 1085 19.73 35.32 21.11
C MET A 1085 18.85 34.11 20.70
N CYS A 1086 17.91 33.72 21.55
CA CYS A 1086 16.93 32.65 21.33
C CYS A 1086 15.65 32.92 22.14
N ALA A 1087 14.62 32.10 22.00
CA ALA A 1087 13.37 32.33 22.71
C ALA A 1087 13.56 32.15 24.23
N VAL A 1088 12.81 32.90 25.04
CA VAL A 1088 12.88 32.82 26.51
C VAL A 1088 11.52 32.49 27.07
N LEU A 1089 11.41 31.35 27.75
CA LEU A 1089 10.24 31.00 28.56
C LEU A 1089 10.45 31.52 29.99
N VAL A 1090 9.52 32.35 30.46
CA VAL A 1090 9.43 32.80 31.84
C VAL A 1090 8.23 32.09 32.50
N HIS A 1091 8.51 31.16 33.40
CA HIS A 1091 7.48 30.47 34.18
C HIS A 1091 7.31 31.16 35.55
N LYS A 1092 6.08 31.61 35.83
CA LYS A 1092 5.70 32.31 37.06
C LYS A 1092 4.96 31.40 38.04
N ILE A 1093 5.53 31.22 39.23
CA ILE A 1093 5.01 30.36 40.31
C ILE A 1093 4.69 31.18 41.57
#